data_AF-A0A7X0GWH7-F1
#
_entry.id   AF-A0A7X0GWH7-F1
#
_cell.length_a   1.000
_cell.length_b   1.000
_cell.length_c   1.000
_cell.angle_alpha   90.00
_cell.angle_beta   90.00
_cell.angle_gamma   90.00
#
_symmetry.space_group_name_H-M   'P 1'
#
loop_
_entity.id
_entity.type
_entity.pdbx_description
1 polymer ?
#
loop_
_entity_poly.entity_id
_entity_poly.type
_entity_poly.pdbx_seq_one_letter_code
_entity_poly.pdbx_strand_id
1 'polypeptide(L)'
;MALNDTLVVPVEVAAFAVNPQVRDTDDSYVMHRSPATFVTFASRNDSPELPPFAVSEPWRDRPERLGAYVMWQLPSGLARGRETDEGVGDFPLVPNRWLVTRRWDDGVRSWLVESDHVGATGTVSSLDPHAATVTPTLLGRKHELTATSPWREPEERREPFLTALGPGLLAFSVYQPYNTNVFSLHDSLDDVTADARVSYRVIGWYAQEESDVLRREGEFRDVMDDLEWILPPGNGTPGRSLYAGSVLGIDWQPDGPVPESDNPHPDDVVVAIGNSTAEACAELEAQYGGTGGLDADEARLFKAFTLGSLEQLERCDGGLFTERAAHRSGFGPTPGGFAWRVVDRGNPDPAAALSAVEAARENRAEADIIATLNTKQRELDAEERNLRGAQEHLFHLWSLRRMHSRPDFFNDQIAGKLNPDVAGSPAYQVAALTTKVNSLRTQLPWSTDQDDLEAQAREYAAGQGMRSTRVLQRVPLEPYEEATDPVLLLRGAHLHAPLDRDTLLPCRTEERLVKAVGPITELTVAGDVAQVNTAGLPALVPKLLAEFFILDRALAQELDLDQAQGALPEYGTQPWRQPWQPLFLNWAASYVAIPFQEPDGTENWEFNGHRYRWTGNGTLTHRIEATGRQILTPTSGHQNEGRLAAYANGRTDLDPDMIRSLRSQLRTVDHLSQRLDGLSAQISQRITGSGLRPDGLLGALIGDGDQGKPRPGNFPEEDWEDWEDSDFQEVRSGQLEFTRLAVVDRFGRAVNLIDNPRHFDYAKPDTFVPDEEVGEIEQDRFAQLSPRLLQPGRLTFHFVDGKTGQEVDVTAGANPVCAWLIHNRLDQSIACYGPEGTALGDIRVVVDAGGRQSVEWNPLPGSPILRLDDLAPYSPHAHGFLCGVRRQGPAGFDALRQYLDDALAVIDPDGPDDTSLAYFFGRPLALVRAEIALELDGPARRDVHWRTIFDQPTPLLVGYEWRVRLGEASQTDDGLIGYVRDDDYDHFETALETNEDGYLRSIGTGERLRLLFDGTRTGLTLLLDARAAVHATTDILPTSEVFVPQEFTDKAVAAMAVAFRAGPMLAWTEPGTSGPDTVLAPHPATVTGNWSWSEKDGDTWPSYPMSTPDPAARWQGTRPRIRTGFVVLDDAAGASREGTDRP
;
A
#
# COMPACT_ATOMS: atom_id res chain seq x y z
N MET A 1 -52.09 27.30 4.77
CA MET A 1 -50.72 26.94 5.17
C MET A 1 -50.01 26.46 3.91
N ALA A 2 -49.69 27.39 3.02
CA ALA A 2 -48.69 27.18 1.97
C ALA A 2 -47.54 28.08 2.42
N LEU A 3 -46.30 27.59 2.46
CA LEU A 3 -45.04 28.37 2.45
C LEU A 3 -43.90 27.44 2.93
N ASN A 4 -42.85 27.30 2.10
CA ASN A 4 -41.63 26.48 2.23
C ASN A 4 -41.67 25.05 1.66
N ASP A 5 -41.90 24.94 0.34
CA ASP A 5 -41.66 23.72 -0.45
C ASP A 5 -40.30 23.74 -1.20
N THR A 6 -39.40 24.67 -0.87
CA THR A 6 -38.11 24.81 -1.57
C THR A 6 -36.96 25.10 -0.61
N LEU A 7 -35.91 24.27 -0.71
CA LEU A 7 -34.63 24.39 -0.03
C LEU A 7 -33.65 25.20 -0.88
N VAL A 8 -32.98 26.18 -0.29
CA VAL A 8 -31.87 26.92 -0.93
C VAL A 8 -30.55 26.33 -0.44
N VAL A 9 -29.87 25.62 -1.32
CA VAL A 9 -28.57 25.00 -1.10
C VAL A 9 -27.48 25.98 -1.55
N PRO A 10 -26.56 26.40 -0.66
CA PRO A 10 -25.48 27.30 -1.05
C PRO A 10 -24.49 26.60 -1.99
N VAL A 11 -24.02 27.34 -2.98
CA VAL A 11 -23.02 26.89 -3.96
C VAL A 11 -21.86 27.88 -3.99
N GLU A 12 -20.64 27.38 -3.98
CA GLU A 12 -19.45 28.21 -4.14
C GLU A 12 -19.30 28.58 -5.61
N VAL A 13 -19.10 29.88 -5.89
CA VAL A 13 -18.88 30.40 -7.24
C VAL A 13 -17.57 31.16 -7.23
N ALA A 14 -16.71 30.89 -8.20
CA ALA A 14 -15.53 31.72 -8.43
C ALA A 14 -15.52 32.24 -9.87
N ALA A 15 -14.98 33.43 -10.04
CA ALA A 15 -14.83 34.09 -11.32
C ALA A 15 -13.35 34.34 -11.59
N PHE A 16 -12.87 33.87 -12.74
CA PHE A 16 -11.54 34.14 -13.25
C PHE A 16 -11.64 35.25 -14.31
N ALA A 17 -11.17 36.46 -13.97
CA ALA A 17 -11.23 37.64 -14.83
C ALA A 17 -9.97 37.72 -15.71
N VAL A 18 -10.16 37.77 -17.02
CA VAL A 18 -9.10 37.71 -18.05
C VAL A 18 -9.09 38.98 -18.87
N ASN A 19 -8.29 39.95 -18.44
CA ASN A 19 -7.92 41.11 -19.27
C ASN A 19 -6.69 40.76 -20.14
N PRO A 20 -6.24 41.65 -21.06
CA PRO A 20 -5.07 41.40 -21.90
C PRO A 20 -3.80 41.07 -21.11
N GLN A 21 -3.58 41.68 -19.94
CA GLN A 21 -2.42 41.38 -19.08
C GLN A 21 -2.49 39.97 -18.46
N VAL A 22 -3.69 39.50 -18.10
CA VAL A 22 -3.93 38.13 -17.61
C VAL A 22 -3.82 37.08 -18.73
N ARG A 23 -4.16 37.46 -19.98
CA ARG A 23 -4.06 36.58 -21.15
C ARG A 23 -2.63 36.44 -21.64
N ASP A 24 -1.95 37.57 -21.78
CA ASP A 24 -0.60 37.69 -22.32
C ASP A 24 0.37 38.08 -21.19
N THR A 25 0.33 37.29 -20.11
CA THR A 25 1.16 37.47 -18.92
C THR A 25 2.64 37.61 -19.27
N ASP A 26 3.39 38.28 -18.41
CA ASP A 26 4.85 38.39 -18.41
C ASP A 26 5.56 37.09 -17.98
N ASP A 27 4.94 35.93 -18.27
CA ASP A 27 5.36 34.59 -17.87
C ASP A 27 5.30 34.28 -16.34
N SER A 28 4.77 35.19 -15.51
CA SER A 28 4.51 34.94 -14.07
C SER A 28 3.65 33.71 -13.80
N TYR A 29 2.79 33.34 -14.75
CA TYR A 29 2.20 32.02 -14.87
C TYR A 29 1.85 31.77 -16.33
N VAL A 30 1.63 30.50 -16.67
CA VAL A 30 1.29 30.05 -18.03
C VAL A 30 -0.10 29.41 -18.06
N MET A 31 -0.70 29.35 -19.24
CA MET A 31 -2.02 28.72 -19.42
C MET A 31 -1.85 27.30 -19.95
N HIS A 32 -2.07 26.32 -19.07
CA HIS A 32 -2.16 24.91 -19.41
C HIS A 32 -3.63 24.48 -19.44
N ARG A 33 -4.29 24.86 -20.53
CA ARG A 33 -5.71 24.54 -20.78
C ARG A 33 -5.81 23.55 -21.92
N SER A 34 -6.20 22.32 -21.60
CA SER A 34 -6.39 21.25 -22.59
C SER A 34 -7.79 20.67 -22.41
N PRO A 35 -8.76 20.95 -23.29
CA PRO A 35 -10.08 20.33 -23.22
C PRO A 35 -9.99 18.82 -23.52
N ALA A 36 -10.94 18.05 -22.99
CA ALA A 36 -11.07 16.65 -23.34
C ALA A 36 -11.65 16.48 -24.75
N THR A 37 -11.31 15.39 -25.42
CA THR A 37 -11.83 15.03 -26.75
C THR A 37 -12.24 13.56 -26.82
N PHE A 38 -13.52 13.31 -27.08
CA PHE A 38 -14.05 11.95 -27.21
C PHE A 38 -14.08 11.43 -28.65
N VAL A 39 -13.69 12.26 -29.63
CA VAL A 39 -13.70 11.88 -31.05
C VAL A 39 -12.66 10.80 -31.34
N THR A 40 -11.43 11.00 -30.85
CA THR A 40 -10.34 10.01 -30.97
C THR A 40 -10.52 8.86 -29.99
N PHE A 41 -11.11 9.09 -28.81
CA PHE A 41 -11.49 8.01 -27.90
C PHE A 41 -12.42 6.99 -28.58
N ALA A 42 -13.54 7.44 -29.16
CA ALA A 42 -14.51 6.54 -29.79
C ALA A 42 -13.95 5.81 -31.04
N SER A 43 -13.09 6.49 -31.82
CA SER A 43 -12.60 5.95 -33.10
C SER A 43 -11.28 5.18 -33.01
N ARG A 44 -10.39 5.55 -32.07
CA ARG A 44 -9.00 5.06 -31.97
C ARG A 44 -8.64 4.52 -30.57
N ASN A 45 -9.59 4.56 -29.63
CA ASN A 45 -9.39 4.20 -28.23
C ASN A 45 -8.34 5.08 -27.52
N ASP A 46 -8.04 6.27 -28.03
CA ASP A 46 -7.07 7.19 -27.40
C ASP A 46 -7.64 7.76 -26.09
N SER A 47 -6.80 8.12 -25.13
CA SER A 47 -7.28 8.81 -23.92
C SER A 47 -8.09 10.06 -24.29
N PRO A 48 -9.24 10.31 -23.65
CA PRO A 48 -10.00 11.53 -23.89
C PRO A 48 -9.26 12.76 -23.37
N GLU A 49 -8.37 12.59 -22.39
CA GLU A 49 -7.49 13.64 -21.89
C GLU A 49 -6.18 13.66 -22.67
N LEU A 50 -5.82 14.84 -23.19
CA LEU A 50 -4.53 15.01 -23.86
C LEU A 50 -3.36 14.83 -22.88
N PRO A 51 -2.23 14.27 -23.35
CA PRO A 51 -1.01 14.17 -22.55
C PRO A 51 -0.65 15.51 -21.89
N PRO A 52 -0.07 15.49 -20.68
CA PRO A 52 0.34 16.72 -20.02
C PRO A 52 1.31 17.49 -20.91
N PHE A 53 1.20 18.82 -20.86
CA PHE A 53 1.99 19.75 -21.67
C PHE A 53 1.81 19.68 -23.20
N ALA A 54 0.90 18.84 -23.72
CA ALA A 54 0.49 18.91 -25.11
C ALA A 54 -0.30 20.22 -25.35
N VAL A 55 0.14 21.03 -26.31
CA VAL A 55 -0.54 22.27 -26.68
C VAL A 55 -1.64 21.95 -27.68
N SER A 56 -2.92 22.11 -27.29
CA SER A 56 -4.04 21.92 -28.20
C SER A 56 -4.42 23.20 -28.95
N GLU A 57 -4.39 24.37 -28.31
CA GLU A 57 -4.70 25.66 -28.92
C GLU A 57 -3.90 26.81 -28.27
N PRO A 58 -3.44 27.81 -29.05
CA PRO A 58 -2.77 28.98 -28.49
C PRO A 58 -3.75 29.86 -27.69
N TRP A 59 -3.39 30.17 -26.43
CA TRP A 59 -4.18 31.04 -25.53
C TRP A 59 -3.91 32.53 -25.75
N ARG A 60 -2.63 32.89 -25.94
CA ARG A 60 -2.17 34.26 -26.14
C ARG A 60 -2.71 34.86 -27.44
N ASP A 61 -2.81 36.19 -27.47
CA ASP A 61 -3.25 36.98 -28.63
C ASP A 61 -4.66 36.67 -29.16
N ARG A 62 -5.50 35.99 -28.35
CA ARG A 62 -6.88 35.64 -28.69
C ARG A 62 -7.88 36.57 -27.99
N PRO A 63 -8.52 37.54 -28.69
CA PRO A 63 -9.49 38.44 -28.06
C PRO A 63 -10.72 37.70 -27.52
N GLU A 64 -11.08 36.55 -28.11
CA GLU A 64 -12.17 35.69 -27.65
C GLU A 64 -11.91 34.99 -26.30
N ARG A 65 -10.70 35.11 -25.73
CA ARG A 65 -10.37 34.60 -24.38
C ARG A 65 -10.52 35.64 -23.28
N LEU A 66 -10.82 36.88 -23.64
CA LEU A 66 -11.03 37.96 -22.68
C LEU A 66 -12.39 37.83 -21.98
N GLY A 67 -12.51 38.44 -20.81
CA GLY A 67 -13.74 38.51 -20.03
C GLY A 67 -13.68 37.66 -18.76
N ALA A 68 -14.84 37.26 -18.23
CA ALA A 68 -14.94 36.50 -16.99
C ALA A 68 -15.34 35.04 -17.22
N TYR A 69 -14.56 34.11 -16.68
CA TYR A 69 -14.91 32.70 -16.60
C TYR A 69 -15.52 32.43 -15.22
N VAL A 70 -16.85 32.31 -15.18
CA VAL A 70 -17.60 32.07 -13.94
C VAL A 70 -17.84 30.57 -13.82
N MET A 71 -17.41 29.97 -12.72
CA MET A 71 -17.57 28.54 -12.46
C MET A 71 -18.14 28.32 -11.07
N TRP A 72 -19.07 27.37 -10.95
CA TRP A 72 -19.72 27.02 -9.70
C TRP A 72 -19.47 25.57 -9.33
N GLN A 73 -19.17 25.34 -8.05
CA GLN A 73 -18.83 24.03 -7.52
C GLN A 73 -20.08 23.33 -7.00
N LEU A 74 -20.28 22.09 -7.44
CA LEU A 74 -21.38 21.26 -6.92
C LEU A 74 -21.15 20.99 -5.41
N PRO A 75 -22.21 21.04 -4.57
CA PRO A 75 -22.11 20.61 -3.18
C PRO A 75 -21.54 19.19 -3.07
N SER A 76 -20.72 18.93 -2.05
CA SER A 76 -20.04 17.64 -1.85
C SER A 76 -21.00 16.45 -1.89
N GLY A 77 -22.19 16.57 -1.27
CA GLY A 77 -23.23 15.54 -1.30
C GLY A 77 -23.73 15.16 -2.70
N LEU A 78 -23.54 16.00 -3.72
CA LEU A 78 -23.84 15.70 -5.12
C LEU A 78 -22.64 15.18 -5.93
N ALA A 79 -21.44 15.26 -5.36
CA ALA A 79 -20.18 14.87 -6.00
C ALA A 79 -19.57 13.60 -5.40
N ARG A 80 -20.33 12.86 -4.56
CA ARG A 80 -19.92 11.58 -3.98
C ARG A 80 -20.68 10.43 -4.60
N GLY A 81 -19.96 9.38 -5.00
CA GLY A 81 -20.54 8.10 -5.40
C GLY A 81 -21.12 7.38 -4.18
N ARG A 82 -22.11 6.51 -4.40
CA ARG A 82 -22.72 5.70 -3.33
C ARG A 82 -22.11 4.31 -3.38
N GLU A 83 -21.81 3.70 -2.25
CA GLU A 83 -21.38 2.31 -2.25
C GLU A 83 -22.60 1.39 -2.39
N THR A 84 -22.54 0.46 -3.34
CA THR A 84 -23.48 -0.66 -3.50
C THR A 84 -22.73 -1.97 -3.28
N ASP A 85 -23.45 -3.08 -3.12
CA ASP A 85 -22.85 -4.40 -2.94
C ASP A 85 -21.92 -4.83 -4.12
N GLU A 86 -21.97 -4.12 -5.26
CA GLU A 86 -21.13 -4.32 -6.45
C GLU A 86 -19.98 -3.27 -6.59
N GLY A 87 -19.79 -2.37 -5.62
CA GLY A 87 -18.72 -1.35 -5.62
C GLY A 87 -19.23 0.10 -5.49
N VAL A 88 -18.52 1.08 -6.05
CA VAL A 88 -19.03 2.46 -6.11
C VAL A 88 -20.18 2.52 -7.13
N GLY A 89 -21.42 2.48 -6.64
CA GLY A 89 -22.65 2.72 -7.37
C GLY A 89 -22.85 4.18 -7.82
N ASP A 90 -24.01 4.42 -8.45
CA ASP A 90 -24.28 5.63 -9.23
C ASP A 90 -24.15 6.94 -8.44
N PHE A 91 -23.48 7.91 -9.06
CA PHE A 91 -23.47 9.30 -8.59
C PHE A 91 -24.88 9.90 -8.71
N PRO A 92 -25.31 10.74 -7.75
CA PRO A 92 -26.62 11.38 -7.85
C PRO A 92 -26.69 12.30 -9.07
N LEU A 93 -27.90 12.42 -9.64
CA LEU A 93 -28.19 13.41 -10.67
C LEU A 93 -27.98 14.82 -10.11
N VAL A 94 -27.44 15.70 -10.95
CA VAL A 94 -27.11 17.07 -10.56
C VAL A 94 -28.03 18.08 -11.28
N PRO A 95 -28.15 19.32 -10.77
CA PRO A 95 -28.97 20.34 -11.42
C PRO A 95 -28.50 20.61 -12.85
N ASN A 96 -29.44 20.66 -13.79
CA ASN A 96 -29.19 20.75 -15.23
C ASN A 96 -29.69 22.07 -15.86
N ARG A 97 -30.22 22.99 -15.05
CA ARG A 97 -30.58 24.36 -15.45
C ARG A 97 -29.89 25.34 -14.54
N TRP A 98 -29.13 26.27 -15.10
CA TRP A 98 -28.43 27.29 -14.32
C TRP A 98 -28.66 28.68 -14.91
N LEU A 99 -29.28 29.57 -14.13
CA LEU A 99 -29.35 30.99 -14.43
C LEU A 99 -28.07 31.68 -13.95
N VAL A 100 -27.35 32.31 -14.87
CA VAL A 100 -26.20 33.18 -14.57
C VAL A 100 -26.61 34.62 -14.86
N THR A 101 -26.59 35.48 -13.85
CA THR A 101 -26.94 36.91 -13.98
C THR A 101 -25.74 37.77 -13.62
N ARG A 102 -25.33 38.62 -14.56
CA ARG A 102 -24.32 39.67 -14.36
C ARG A 102 -24.99 40.99 -14.03
N ARG A 103 -24.47 41.69 -13.03
CA ARG A 103 -24.68 43.12 -12.78
C ARG A 103 -23.37 43.87 -13.00
N TRP A 104 -23.43 44.99 -13.68
CA TRP A 104 -22.37 46.00 -13.66
C TRP A 104 -23.02 47.38 -13.55
N ASP A 105 -22.26 48.44 -13.25
CA ASP A 105 -22.79 49.78 -12.91
C ASP A 105 -23.97 50.24 -13.79
N ASP A 106 -23.89 50.02 -15.10
CA ASP A 106 -24.85 50.50 -16.10
C ASP A 106 -25.92 49.49 -16.55
N GLY A 107 -25.93 48.24 -16.07
CA GLY A 107 -26.93 47.27 -16.56
C GLY A 107 -26.91 45.86 -15.95
N VAL A 108 -27.88 45.05 -16.38
CA VAL A 108 -28.04 43.63 -16.03
C VAL A 108 -28.06 42.79 -17.30
N ARG A 109 -27.35 41.66 -17.31
CA ARG A 109 -27.38 40.67 -18.40
C ARG A 109 -27.52 39.27 -17.81
N SER A 110 -28.27 38.39 -18.47
CA SER A 110 -28.57 37.06 -17.93
C SER A 110 -28.52 35.98 -19.00
N TRP A 111 -28.03 34.82 -18.62
CA TRP A 111 -27.98 33.63 -19.45
C TRP A 111 -28.56 32.45 -18.69
N LEU A 112 -29.21 31.55 -19.41
CA LEU A 112 -29.54 30.24 -18.91
C LEU A 112 -28.62 29.20 -19.55
N VAL A 113 -27.98 28.40 -18.72
CA VAL A 113 -27.18 27.24 -19.13
C VAL A 113 -28.06 25.99 -19.04
N GLU A 114 -28.12 25.26 -20.16
CA GLU A 114 -28.73 23.93 -20.28
C GLU A 114 -27.61 22.89 -20.28
N SER A 115 -27.29 22.39 -19.09
CA SER A 115 -26.08 21.58 -18.85
C SER A 115 -26.16 20.18 -19.47
N ASP A 116 -27.35 19.63 -19.64
CA ASP A 116 -27.62 18.29 -20.20
C ASP A 116 -27.97 18.32 -21.69
N HIS A 117 -27.78 19.46 -22.37
CA HIS A 117 -27.99 19.55 -23.80
C HIS A 117 -27.00 18.67 -24.57
N VAL A 118 -27.48 17.71 -25.34
CA VAL A 118 -26.66 16.85 -26.21
C VAL A 118 -26.93 17.17 -27.67
N GLY A 119 -25.91 17.52 -28.44
CA GLY A 119 -26.02 17.71 -29.89
C GLY A 119 -24.99 18.65 -30.50
N ALA A 120 -25.09 18.91 -31.80
CA ALA A 120 -24.10 19.70 -32.56
C ALA A 120 -23.96 21.17 -32.10
N THR A 121 -24.94 21.69 -31.35
CA THR A 121 -24.90 23.03 -30.74
C THR A 121 -24.35 23.04 -29.32
N GLY A 122 -23.88 21.89 -28.83
CA GLY A 122 -23.21 21.77 -27.54
C GLY A 122 -21.82 22.43 -27.52
N THR A 123 -21.19 22.55 -26.36
CA THR A 123 -19.93 23.29 -26.21
C THR A 123 -18.71 22.47 -25.80
N VAL A 124 -18.86 21.41 -25.01
CA VAL A 124 -17.73 20.55 -24.60
C VAL A 124 -17.85 19.15 -25.21
N SER A 125 -16.73 18.51 -25.52
CA SER A 125 -16.73 17.14 -26.05
C SER A 125 -17.24 16.15 -25.01
N SER A 126 -18.12 15.23 -25.42
CA SER A 126 -18.73 14.22 -24.56
C SER A 126 -19.06 12.95 -25.37
N LEU A 127 -19.55 11.92 -24.68
CA LEU A 127 -20.25 10.78 -25.28
C LEU A 127 -21.77 11.01 -25.23
N ASP A 128 -22.52 10.50 -26.21
CA ASP A 128 -23.98 10.49 -26.18
C ASP A 128 -24.46 9.36 -25.26
N PRO A 129 -25.03 9.68 -24.08
CA PRO A 129 -25.46 8.67 -23.11
C PRO A 129 -26.65 7.85 -23.57
N HIS A 130 -27.36 8.29 -24.62
CA HIS A 130 -28.53 7.59 -25.17
C HIS A 130 -28.21 6.79 -26.43
N ALA A 131 -26.96 6.84 -26.92
CA ALA A 131 -26.54 6.06 -28.07
C ALA A 131 -26.25 4.60 -27.67
N ALA A 132 -26.69 3.64 -28.50
CA ALA A 132 -26.44 2.22 -28.27
C ALA A 132 -24.96 1.82 -28.41
N THR A 133 -24.17 2.65 -29.09
CA THR A 133 -22.72 2.47 -29.25
C THR A 133 -22.00 3.75 -28.86
N VAL A 134 -20.74 3.63 -28.45
CA VAL A 134 -19.89 4.78 -28.09
C VAL A 134 -19.85 5.79 -29.24
N THR A 135 -20.55 6.91 -29.05
CA THR A 135 -20.76 7.92 -30.08
C THR A 135 -20.33 9.28 -29.52
N PRO A 136 -19.32 9.93 -30.11
CA PRO A 136 -18.89 11.25 -29.67
C PRO A 136 -19.93 12.30 -30.03
N THR A 137 -20.13 13.27 -29.14
CA THR A 137 -21.08 14.38 -29.27
C THR A 137 -20.55 15.63 -28.55
N LEU A 138 -21.35 16.69 -28.51
CA LEU A 138 -21.09 17.86 -27.66
C LEU A 138 -22.17 17.99 -26.59
N LEU A 139 -21.75 18.45 -25.42
CA LEU A 139 -22.57 18.64 -24.22
C LEU A 139 -22.61 20.11 -23.80
N GLY A 140 -23.75 20.53 -23.25
CA GLY A 140 -23.94 21.84 -22.64
C GLY A 140 -24.15 22.97 -23.64
N ARG A 141 -25.05 23.92 -23.33
CA ARG A 141 -25.21 25.16 -24.11
C ARG A 141 -25.67 26.31 -23.23
N LYS A 142 -25.43 27.54 -23.67
CA LYS A 142 -25.98 28.76 -23.04
C LYS A 142 -27.00 29.45 -23.94
N HIS A 143 -28.03 30.03 -23.33
CA HIS A 143 -29.09 30.81 -23.96
C HIS A 143 -29.17 32.18 -23.28
N GLU A 144 -29.03 33.26 -24.04
CA GLU A 144 -29.15 34.61 -23.48
C GLU A 144 -30.63 34.99 -23.25
N LEU A 145 -30.96 35.45 -22.04
CA LEU A 145 -32.30 35.88 -21.67
C LEU A 145 -32.48 37.35 -22.00
N THR A 146 -33.38 37.62 -22.95
CA THR A 146 -33.80 38.97 -23.32
C THR A 146 -35.32 39.09 -23.22
N ALA A 147 -35.84 40.31 -23.26
CA ALA A 147 -37.29 40.54 -23.29
C ALA A 147 -37.97 39.82 -24.47
N THR A 148 -37.27 39.68 -25.60
CA THR A 148 -37.77 39.04 -26.83
C THR A 148 -37.43 37.54 -26.93
N SER A 149 -36.60 37.00 -26.04
CA SER A 149 -36.15 35.60 -26.04
C SER A 149 -36.19 35.00 -24.62
N PRO A 150 -37.39 34.84 -24.02
CA PRO A 150 -37.54 34.17 -22.72
C PRO A 150 -37.11 32.71 -22.80
N TRP A 151 -36.72 32.14 -21.66
CA TRP A 151 -36.51 30.71 -21.58
C TRP A 151 -37.82 29.94 -21.78
N ARG A 152 -37.73 28.84 -22.54
CA ARG A 152 -38.78 27.82 -22.62
C ARG A 152 -38.11 26.46 -22.63
N GLU A 153 -38.62 25.56 -21.81
CA GLU A 153 -38.14 24.19 -21.78
C GLU A 153 -38.39 23.50 -23.14
N PRO A 154 -37.43 22.69 -23.65
CA PRO A 154 -37.60 21.97 -24.91
C PRO A 154 -38.81 21.01 -24.89
N GLU A 155 -39.53 20.90 -26.02
CA GLU A 155 -40.71 20.02 -26.15
C GLU A 155 -40.35 18.52 -26.09
N GLU A 156 -39.21 18.12 -26.67
CA GLU A 156 -38.68 16.75 -26.64
C GLU A 156 -37.56 16.62 -25.62
N ARG A 157 -37.90 16.73 -24.32
CA ARG A 157 -36.92 16.61 -23.24
C ARG A 157 -36.48 15.15 -23.06
N ARG A 158 -35.17 14.92 -23.07
CA ARG A 158 -34.57 13.61 -22.75
C ARG A 158 -34.62 13.34 -21.24
N GLU A 159 -34.46 12.08 -20.87
CA GLU A 159 -34.35 11.66 -19.48
C GLU A 159 -33.04 12.22 -18.86
N PRO A 160 -33.07 12.80 -17.64
CA PRO A 160 -31.87 13.39 -17.04
C PRO A 160 -30.82 12.33 -16.74
N PHE A 161 -29.58 12.58 -17.17
CA PHE A 161 -28.45 11.64 -17.01
C PHE A 161 -27.20 12.27 -16.37
N LEU A 162 -27.18 13.61 -16.23
CA LEU A 162 -25.97 14.33 -15.85
C LEU A 162 -25.63 14.10 -14.38
N THR A 163 -24.40 13.66 -14.12
CA THR A 163 -23.80 13.51 -12.78
C THR A 163 -22.53 14.36 -12.67
N ALA A 164 -21.90 14.39 -11.49
CA ALA A 164 -20.65 15.12 -11.26
C ALA A 164 -19.47 14.63 -12.12
N LEU A 165 -19.50 13.39 -12.62
CA LEU A 165 -18.48 12.80 -13.50
C LEU A 165 -18.71 13.08 -14.99
N GLY A 166 -19.89 13.57 -15.37
CA GLY A 166 -20.26 13.83 -16.76
C GLY A 166 -20.00 12.63 -17.67
N PRO A 167 -19.12 12.72 -18.69
CA PRO A 167 -18.80 11.62 -19.61
C PRO A 167 -17.82 10.57 -19.03
N GLY A 168 -17.60 10.54 -17.71
CA GLY A 168 -16.67 9.61 -17.06
C GLY A 168 -15.28 10.21 -16.78
N LEU A 169 -15.18 11.53 -16.64
CA LEU A 169 -13.93 12.21 -16.26
C LEU A 169 -14.01 12.65 -14.80
N LEU A 170 -13.04 12.23 -13.97
CA LEU A 170 -13.02 12.56 -12.53
C LEU A 170 -13.04 14.06 -12.27
N ALA A 171 -12.30 14.84 -13.07
CA ALA A 171 -12.23 16.28 -12.93
C ALA A 171 -13.34 17.06 -13.67
N PHE A 172 -14.36 16.38 -14.24
CA PHE A 172 -15.36 17.02 -15.10
C PHE A 172 -16.04 18.22 -14.44
N SER A 173 -16.55 18.07 -13.22
CA SER A 173 -17.27 19.13 -12.51
C SER A 173 -16.39 20.21 -11.87
N VAL A 174 -15.07 19.97 -11.78
CA VAL A 174 -14.12 20.83 -11.05
C VAL A 174 -13.09 21.51 -11.94
N TYR A 175 -12.84 21.03 -13.16
CA TYR A 175 -11.93 21.65 -14.13
C TYR A 175 -12.70 22.42 -15.20
N GLN A 176 -12.61 23.75 -15.19
CA GLN A 176 -13.39 24.65 -16.05
C GLN A 176 -13.30 24.31 -17.56
N PRO A 177 -12.12 23.95 -18.11
CA PRO A 177 -12.01 23.54 -19.50
C PRO A 177 -12.84 22.31 -19.89
N TYR A 178 -13.29 21.48 -18.94
CA TYR A 178 -14.13 20.30 -19.21
C TYR A 178 -15.63 20.57 -19.17
N ASN A 179 -16.07 21.68 -18.58
CA ASN A 179 -17.49 21.90 -18.27
C ASN A 179 -18.03 23.28 -18.72
N THR A 180 -17.42 23.88 -19.74
CA THR A 180 -17.92 25.14 -20.32
C THR A 180 -19.37 24.99 -20.80
N ASN A 181 -20.25 25.87 -20.32
CA ASN A 181 -21.72 25.82 -20.43
C ASN A 181 -22.35 24.51 -19.91
N VAL A 182 -21.76 23.93 -18.86
CA VAL A 182 -22.32 22.86 -18.05
C VAL A 182 -22.31 23.28 -16.58
N PHE A 183 -21.12 23.50 -16.01
CA PHE A 183 -20.91 24.01 -14.64
C PHE A 183 -20.06 25.30 -14.61
N SER A 184 -19.83 25.87 -15.78
CA SER A 184 -19.20 27.18 -15.94
C SER A 184 -19.79 27.94 -17.12
N LEU A 185 -19.59 29.25 -17.14
CA LEU A 185 -19.96 30.13 -18.23
C LEU A 185 -18.82 31.12 -18.49
N HIS A 186 -18.46 31.27 -19.77
CA HIS A 186 -17.58 32.35 -20.22
C HIS A 186 -18.42 33.53 -20.69
N ASP A 187 -18.24 34.66 -20.04
CA ASP A 187 -18.78 35.97 -20.39
C ASP A 187 -17.66 36.82 -20.99
N SER A 188 -17.82 37.26 -22.24
CA SER A 188 -16.81 38.01 -22.99
C SER A 188 -16.53 39.40 -22.41
N LEU A 189 -17.47 39.98 -21.64
CA LEU A 189 -17.41 41.37 -21.18
C LEU A 189 -17.14 42.39 -22.30
N ASP A 190 -17.47 42.05 -23.54
CA ASP A 190 -17.30 42.89 -24.73
C ASP A 190 -18.18 44.13 -24.73
N ASP A 191 -19.24 44.11 -23.91
CA ASP A 191 -20.15 45.22 -23.66
C ASP A 191 -19.73 46.12 -22.49
N VAL A 192 -18.63 45.80 -21.78
CA VAL A 192 -18.08 46.58 -20.68
C VAL A 192 -16.69 47.12 -21.07
N THR A 193 -16.68 48.29 -21.73
CA THR A 193 -15.49 48.88 -22.35
C THR A 193 -14.70 49.84 -21.45
N ALA A 194 -15.21 50.15 -20.27
CA ALA A 194 -14.56 51.01 -19.28
C ALA A 194 -14.44 50.28 -17.94
N ASP A 195 -13.64 50.84 -17.03
CA ASP A 195 -13.54 50.34 -15.66
C ASP A 195 -14.93 50.28 -15.03
N ALA A 196 -15.30 49.11 -14.52
CA ALA A 196 -16.61 48.87 -13.95
C ALA A 196 -16.55 47.82 -12.85
N ARG A 197 -17.46 47.92 -11.88
CA ARG A 197 -17.64 46.88 -10.88
C ARG A 197 -18.62 45.84 -11.41
N VAL A 198 -18.20 44.58 -11.48
CA VAL A 198 -18.99 43.47 -12.04
C VAL A 198 -19.28 42.43 -10.97
N SER A 199 -20.52 41.95 -10.90
CA SER A 199 -20.96 40.92 -9.97
C SER A 199 -21.77 39.85 -10.69
N TYR A 200 -21.67 38.60 -10.24
CA TYR A 200 -22.37 37.46 -10.82
C TYR A 200 -23.21 36.72 -9.79
N ARG A 201 -24.40 36.28 -10.19
CA ARG A 201 -25.29 35.37 -9.45
C ARG A 201 -25.53 34.12 -10.26
N VAL A 202 -25.35 32.96 -9.64
CA VAL A 202 -25.65 31.65 -10.22
C VAL A 202 -26.80 31.02 -9.44
N ILE A 203 -27.85 30.59 -10.14
CA ILE A 203 -29.00 29.90 -9.56
C ILE A 203 -29.30 28.61 -10.35
N GLY A 204 -29.18 27.45 -9.72
CA GLY A 204 -29.41 26.14 -10.32
C GLY A 204 -30.69 25.45 -9.86
N TRP A 205 -31.30 24.64 -10.73
CA TRP A 205 -32.42 23.76 -10.39
C TRP A 205 -32.51 22.55 -11.33
N TYR A 206 -33.29 21.54 -10.94
CA TYR A 206 -33.62 20.40 -11.79
C TYR A 206 -34.77 20.75 -12.74
N ALA A 207 -34.58 20.49 -14.03
CA ALA A 207 -35.62 20.71 -15.05
C ALA A 207 -36.86 19.80 -14.83
N GLN A 208 -36.64 18.61 -14.26
CA GLN A 208 -37.67 17.64 -13.85
C GLN A 208 -37.67 17.56 -12.33
N GLU A 209 -38.81 17.78 -11.68
CA GLU A 209 -38.90 17.84 -10.22
C GLU A 209 -38.73 16.46 -9.58
N GLU A 210 -39.09 15.41 -10.30
CA GLU A 210 -38.97 14.02 -9.88
C GLU A 210 -37.51 13.56 -9.79
N SER A 211 -36.60 14.23 -10.50
CA SER A 211 -35.16 13.96 -10.48
C SER A 211 -34.41 14.71 -9.37
N ASP A 212 -35.11 15.53 -8.58
CA ASP A 212 -34.52 16.28 -7.48
C ASP A 212 -34.04 15.32 -6.37
N VAL A 213 -32.83 15.54 -5.87
CA VAL A 213 -32.20 14.70 -4.85
C VAL A 213 -33.03 14.60 -3.56
N LEU A 214 -33.85 15.62 -3.25
CA LEU A 214 -34.73 15.63 -2.09
C LEU A 214 -35.97 14.72 -2.24
N ARG A 215 -36.27 14.24 -3.46
CA ARG A 215 -37.40 13.33 -3.73
C ARG A 215 -37.00 11.85 -3.80
N ARG A 216 -35.76 11.54 -3.42
CA ARG A 216 -35.26 10.17 -3.27
C ARG A 216 -36.12 9.36 -2.29
N GLU A 217 -36.19 8.05 -2.50
CA GLU A 217 -36.78 7.12 -1.52
C GLU A 217 -36.01 7.18 -0.19
N GLY A 218 -36.73 7.21 0.93
CA GLY A 218 -36.17 7.34 2.28
C GLY A 218 -36.85 8.44 3.11
N GLU A 219 -36.57 8.48 4.41
CA GLU A 219 -37.00 9.59 5.26
C GLU A 219 -36.18 10.84 4.94
N PHE A 220 -36.81 12.02 4.93
CA PHE A 220 -36.15 13.29 4.56
C PHE A 220 -34.90 13.58 5.39
N ARG A 221 -34.90 13.18 6.67
CA ARG A 221 -33.74 13.35 7.56
C ARG A 221 -32.54 12.55 7.08
N ASP A 222 -32.75 11.29 6.70
CA ASP A 222 -31.68 10.41 6.22
C ASP A 222 -31.11 10.94 4.89
N VAL A 223 -31.97 11.52 4.03
CA VAL A 223 -31.52 12.21 2.80
C VAL A 223 -30.62 13.41 3.11
N MET A 224 -30.98 14.22 4.10
CA MET A 224 -30.18 15.38 4.48
C MET A 224 -28.85 14.97 5.14
N ASP A 225 -28.89 13.95 6.00
CA ASP A 225 -27.70 13.41 6.66
C ASP A 225 -26.73 12.80 5.62
N ASP A 226 -27.23 12.03 4.65
CA ASP A 226 -26.44 11.48 3.54
C ASP A 226 -25.79 12.56 2.66
N LEU A 227 -26.51 13.66 2.42
CA LEU A 227 -26.03 14.79 1.63
C LEU A 227 -25.10 15.72 2.43
N GLU A 228 -24.95 15.49 3.73
CA GLU A 228 -24.30 16.35 4.70
C GLU A 228 -24.86 17.78 4.73
N TRP A 229 -26.18 17.92 4.61
CA TRP A 229 -26.87 19.20 4.62
C TRP A 229 -27.60 19.41 5.94
N ILE A 230 -27.61 20.66 6.42
CA ILE A 230 -28.36 21.01 7.63
C ILE A 230 -29.38 22.11 7.35
N LEU A 231 -30.59 21.87 7.86
CA LEU A 231 -31.69 22.81 7.88
C LEU A 231 -31.84 23.45 9.26
N PRO A 232 -32.24 24.73 9.37
CA PRO A 232 -32.52 25.34 10.66
C PRO A 232 -33.70 24.61 11.34
N PRO A 233 -33.68 24.49 12.68
CA PRO A 233 -34.74 23.81 13.42
C PRO A 233 -36.10 24.51 13.24
N GLY A 234 -37.18 23.73 13.17
CA GLY A 234 -38.55 24.23 13.06
C GLY A 234 -39.06 24.49 11.62
N ASN A 235 -38.28 24.12 10.60
CA ASN A 235 -38.72 24.14 9.20
C ASN A 235 -39.44 22.83 8.81
N GLY A 236 -40.29 22.88 7.77
CA GLY A 236 -40.92 21.70 7.18
C GLY A 236 -39.96 20.84 6.36
N THR A 237 -40.48 19.92 5.55
CA THR A 237 -39.72 19.05 4.63
C THR A 237 -39.88 19.55 3.19
N PRO A 238 -38.94 20.37 2.66
CA PRO A 238 -39.05 20.90 1.30
C PRO A 238 -38.94 19.77 0.27
N GLY A 239 -39.81 19.75 -0.75
CA GLY A 239 -39.77 18.76 -1.83
C GLY A 239 -38.98 19.17 -3.07
N ARG A 240 -38.27 20.31 -3.03
CA ARG A 240 -37.45 20.87 -4.12
C ARG A 240 -36.19 21.53 -3.60
N SER A 241 -35.10 21.45 -4.36
CA SER A 241 -33.82 22.11 -4.09
C SER A 241 -33.48 23.14 -5.18
N LEU A 242 -33.07 24.33 -4.74
CA LEU A 242 -32.51 25.38 -5.57
C LEU A 242 -31.10 25.69 -5.09
N TYR A 243 -30.18 25.84 -6.02
CA TYR A 243 -28.75 26.00 -5.75
C TYR A 243 -28.39 27.45 -5.99
N ALA A 244 -27.76 28.14 -5.05
CA ALA A 244 -27.50 29.57 -5.20
C ALA A 244 -26.13 29.98 -4.68
N GLY A 245 -25.42 30.78 -5.48
CA GLY A 245 -24.10 31.32 -5.14
C GLY A 245 -23.80 32.61 -5.90
N SER A 246 -22.88 33.42 -5.39
CA SER A 246 -22.53 34.71 -6.01
C SER A 246 -21.04 35.00 -5.94
N VAL A 247 -20.59 35.83 -6.89
CA VAL A 247 -19.31 36.54 -6.83
C VAL A 247 -19.65 38.03 -6.85
N LEU A 248 -19.19 38.78 -5.85
CA LEU A 248 -19.54 40.19 -5.68
C LEU A 248 -18.30 41.07 -5.82
N GLY A 249 -18.42 42.15 -6.60
CA GLY A 249 -17.42 43.21 -6.67
C GLY A 249 -16.12 42.84 -7.35
N ILE A 250 -16.19 42.27 -8.56
CA ILE A 250 -15.04 42.14 -9.45
C ILE A 250 -14.72 43.53 -10.00
N ASP A 251 -13.55 44.06 -9.68
CA ASP A 251 -13.06 45.31 -10.26
C ASP A 251 -12.51 45.04 -11.67
N TRP A 252 -13.39 45.12 -12.68
CA TRP A 252 -13.03 44.87 -14.07
C TRP A 252 -12.35 46.09 -14.68
N GLN A 253 -11.08 45.94 -15.03
CA GLN A 253 -10.25 46.94 -15.69
C GLN A 253 -9.74 46.39 -17.02
N PRO A 254 -10.38 46.71 -18.17
CA PRO A 254 -10.03 46.16 -19.48
C PRO A 254 -8.56 46.39 -19.87
N ASP A 255 -8.00 47.56 -19.52
CA ASP A 255 -6.62 47.95 -19.80
C ASP A 255 -5.75 48.00 -18.52
N GLY A 256 -6.24 47.43 -17.42
CA GLY A 256 -5.60 47.43 -16.10
C GLY A 256 -4.52 46.35 -15.91
N PRO A 257 -3.87 46.32 -14.73
CA PRO A 257 -2.91 45.27 -14.37
C PRO A 257 -3.58 43.90 -14.18
N VAL A 258 -2.76 42.87 -13.95
CA VAL A 258 -3.24 41.55 -13.49
C VAL A 258 -3.94 41.72 -12.13
N PRO A 259 -5.20 41.27 -11.96
CA PRO A 259 -5.89 41.33 -10.68
C PRO A 259 -5.15 40.55 -9.58
N GLU A 260 -5.26 41.01 -8.33
CA GLU A 260 -4.62 40.36 -7.18
C GLU A 260 -5.12 38.91 -7.02
N SER A 261 -4.18 37.97 -6.87
CA SER A 261 -4.43 36.53 -6.84
C SER A 261 -3.55 35.88 -5.78
N ASP A 262 -4.02 34.77 -5.20
CA ASP A 262 -3.19 33.92 -4.33
C ASP A 262 -2.30 32.92 -5.10
N ASN A 263 -2.09 33.15 -6.39
CA ASN A 263 -1.21 32.32 -7.20
C ASN A 263 0.24 32.42 -6.67
N PRO A 264 0.89 31.32 -6.24
CA PRO A 264 2.24 31.37 -5.69
C PRO A 264 3.28 31.68 -6.75
N HIS A 265 4.41 32.23 -6.32
CA HIS A 265 5.60 32.31 -7.16
C HIS A 265 6.26 30.91 -7.23
N PRO A 266 6.84 30.48 -8.37
CA PRO A 266 7.55 29.19 -8.47
C PRO A 266 8.56 28.95 -7.34
N ASP A 267 9.37 29.97 -7.00
CA ASP A 267 10.40 29.90 -5.95
C ASP A 267 9.85 29.72 -4.54
N ASP A 268 8.56 30.01 -4.30
CA ASP A 268 7.92 29.82 -2.99
C ASP A 268 7.44 28.37 -2.79
N VAL A 269 7.39 27.57 -3.86
CA VAL A 269 6.93 26.19 -3.84
C VAL A 269 8.11 25.24 -3.65
N VAL A 270 8.15 24.59 -2.49
CA VAL A 270 9.16 23.56 -2.19
C VAL A 270 8.64 22.20 -2.62
N VAL A 271 9.50 21.39 -3.26
CA VAL A 271 9.19 20.04 -3.73
C VAL A 271 10.03 19.01 -2.97
N ALA A 272 9.43 17.87 -2.64
CA ALA A 272 10.12 16.69 -2.12
C ALA A 272 9.65 15.40 -2.83
N ILE A 273 10.56 14.44 -2.99
CA ILE A 273 10.29 13.09 -3.47
C ILE A 273 10.51 12.05 -2.35
N GLY A 274 9.74 10.97 -2.34
CA GLY A 274 9.98 9.81 -1.48
C GLY A 274 9.20 8.58 -1.95
N ASN A 275 9.39 7.42 -1.31
CA ASN A 275 8.60 6.22 -1.60
C ASN A 275 7.15 6.35 -1.13
N SER A 276 6.90 7.17 -0.11
CA SER A 276 5.58 7.46 0.43
C SER A 276 5.43 8.93 0.82
N THR A 277 4.19 9.37 1.06
CA THR A 277 3.89 10.73 1.56
C THR A 277 4.58 10.99 2.90
N ALA A 278 4.72 9.98 3.76
CA ALA A 278 5.38 10.10 5.05
C ALA A 278 6.89 10.36 4.92
N GLU A 279 7.55 9.66 4.00
CA GLU A 279 8.98 9.84 3.73
C GLU A 279 9.25 11.20 3.06
N ALA A 280 8.48 11.57 2.03
CA ALA A 280 8.61 12.86 1.37
C ALA A 280 8.34 14.04 2.33
N CYS A 281 7.37 13.90 3.23
CA CYS A 281 7.08 14.93 4.24
C CYS A 281 8.20 15.08 5.27
N ALA A 282 8.75 13.95 5.75
CA ALA A 282 9.86 13.98 6.70
C ALA A 282 11.10 14.65 6.08
N GLU A 283 11.41 14.34 4.83
CA GLU A 283 12.54 14.92 4.13
C GLU A 283 12.35 16.41 3.83
N LEU A 284 11.14 16.81 3.43
CA LEU A 284 10.82 18.21 3.19
C LEU A 284 11.04 19.06 4.45
N GLU A 285 10.58 18.58 5.61
CA GLU A 285 10.77 19.31 6.87
C GLU A 285 12.23 19.31 7.34
N ALA A 286 12.97 18.23 7.10
CA ALA A 286 14.39 18.14 7.43
C ALA A 286 15.24 19.14 6.62
N GLN A 287 15.00 19.26 5.31
CA GLN A 287 15.80 20.12 4.43
C GLN A 287 15.31 21.58 4.38
N TYR A 288 13.99 21.78 4.42
CA TYR A 288 13.37 23.09 4.16
C TYR A 288 12.58 23.65 5.35
N GLY A 289 12.67 23.09 6.57
CA GLY A 289 11.95 23.57 7.76
C GLY A 289 12.19 25.03 8.17
N GLY A 290 13.15 25.73 7.54
CA GLY A 290 13.36 27.18 7.69
C GLY A 290 14.24 27.61 8.87
N THR A 291 14.27 28.91 9.18
CA THR A 291 15.00 29.47 10.33
C THR A 291 14.22 29.23 11.63
N GLY A 292 14.36 28.01 12.16
CA GLY A 292 13.52 27.42 13.20
C GLY A 292 13.07 25.99 12.87
N GLY A 293 13.55 25.43 11.76
CA GLY A 293 13.30 24.05 11.36
C GLY A 293 13.85 23.03 12.34
N LEU A 294 13.38 21.80 12.19
CA LEU A 294 13.78 20.67 13.00
C LEU A 294 15.30 20.53 12.94
N ASP A 295 15.97 20.48 14.09
CA ASP A 295 17.36 20.02 14.13
C ASP A 295 17.46 18.54 13.72
N ALA A 296 18.67 18.00 13.62
CA ALA A 296 18.86 16.62 13.16
C ALA A 296 18.13 15.58 14.05
N ASP A 297 18.04 15.82 15.36
CA ASP A 297 17.37 14.92 16.30
C ASP A 297 15.85 15.07 16.19
N GLU A 298 15.35 16.30 16.08
CA GLU A 298 13.94 16.60 15.86
C GLU A 298 13.45 16.05 14.50
N ALA A 299 14.26 16.15 13.44
CA ALA A 299 13.96 15.60 12.12
C ALA A 299 13.92 14.06 12.14
N ARG A 300 14.85 13.44 12.88
CA ARG A 300 14.84 11.98 13.12
C ARG A 300 13.58 11.55 13.86
N LEU A 301 13.17 12.27 14.91
CA LEU A 301 11.93 12.01 15.65
C LEU A 301 10.70 12.19 14.76
N PHE A 302 10.66 13.26 13.96
CA PHE A 302 9.56 13.52 13.05
C PHE A 302 9.45 12.43 11.97
N LYS A 303 10.56 12.00 11.37
CA LYS A 303 10.60 10.86 10.44
C LYS A 303 10.07 9.58 11.09
N ALA A 304 10.50 9.28 12.31
CA ALA A 304 10.00 8.12 13.04
C ALA A 304 8.49 8.23 13.32
N PHE A 305 8.00 9.42 13.68
CA PHE A 305 6.57 9.69 13.87
C PHE A 305 5.76 9.51 12.58
N THR A 306 6.17 10.13 11.46
CA THR A 306 5.44 10.03 10.19
C THR A 306 5.43 8.60 9.65
N LEU A 307 6.45 7.80 9.95
CA LEU A 307 6.52 6.38 9.59
C LEU A 307 5.85 5.44 10.63
N GLY A 308 5.46 5.93 11.80
CA GLY A 308 4.83 5.12 12.86
C GLY A 308 5.81 4.23 13.63
N SER A 309 7.07 4.63 13.71
CA SER A 309 8.17 3.92 14.37
C SER A 309 8.74 4.68 15.59
N LEU A 310 7.98 5.63 16.15
CA LEU A 310 8.47 6.53 17.20
C LEU A 310 8.83 5.79 18.50
N GLU A 311 8.04 4.79 18.92
CA GLU A 311 8.31 4.01 20.14
C GLU A 311 9.55 3.12 19.98
N GLN A 312 9.77 2.57 18.79
CA GLN A 312 10.95 1.76 18.47
C GLN A 312 12.23 2.58 18.49
N LEU A 313 12.15 3.90 18.28
CA LEU A 313 13.32 4.79 18.26
C LEU A 313 14.02 4.90 19.62
N GLU A 314 13.34 4.58 20.72
CA GLU A 314 13.92 4.54 22.07
C GLU A 314 14.91 3.37 22.25
N ARG A 315 14.84 2.35 21.38
CA ARG A 315 15.75 1.21 21.38
C ARG A 315 17.13 1.58 20.83
N CYS A 316 18.16 0.84 21.22
CA CYS A 316 19.52 1.05 20.72
C CYS A 316 19.64 0.84 19.20
N ASP A 317 18.83 -0.05 18.63
CA ASP A 317 18.71 -0.36 17.20
C ASP A 317 17.54 0.39 16.52
N GLY A 318 16.94 1.37 17.21
CA GLY A 318 15.71 2.04 16.77
C GLY A 318 15.76 2.69 15.39
N GLY A 319 16.93 3.17 14.96
CA GLY A 319 17.12 3.75 13.62
C GLY A 319 16.83 2.76 12.49
N LEU A 320 17.19 1.49 12.66
CA LEU A 320 16.97 0.44 11.67
C LEU A 320 15.47 0.19 11.43
N PHE A 321 14.64 0.25 12.47
CA PHE A 321 13.19 0.10 12.35
C PHE A 321 12.58 1.24 11.52
N THR A 322 13.03 2.47 11.73
CA THR A 322 12.59 3.61 10.94
C THR A 322 13.01 3.47 9.47
N GLU A 323 14.23 3.01 9.18
CA GLU A 323 14.68 2.75 7.81
C GLU A 323 13.90 1.62 7.13
N ARG A 324 13.62 0.52 7.83
CA ARG A 324 12.77 -0.57 7.32
C ARG A 324 11.33 -0.13 7.10
N ALA A 325 10.78 0.70 7.98
CA ALA A 325 9.45 1.27 7.80
C ALA A 325 9.40 2.18 6.56
N ALA A 326 10.45 2.98 6.31
CA ALA A 326 10.58 3.78 5.10
C ALA A 326 10.63 2.89 3.84
N HIS A 327 11.46 1.85 3.84
CA HIS A 327 11.57 0.87 2.75
C HIS A 327 10.23 0.17 2.47
N ARG A 328 9.58 -0.39 3.51
CA ARG A 328 8.28 -1.06 3.41
C ARG A 328 7.17 -0.13 2.91
N SER A 329 7.25 1.18 3.20
CA SER A 329 6.24 2.16 2.74
C SER A 329 6.21 2.33 1.22
N GLY A 330 7.24 1.88 0.49
CA GLY A 330 7.30 1.85 -0.97
C GLY A 330 6.67 0.62 -1.61
N PHE A 331 5.94 -0.21 -0.84
CA PHE A 331 5.28 -1.41 -1.32
C PHE A 331 3.81 -1.43 -0.90
N GLY A 332 2.98 -2.05 -1.74
CA GLY A 332 1.57 -2.31 -1.48
C GLY A 332 1.23 -3.79 -1.63
N PRO A 333 0.37 -4.35 -0.77
CA PRO A 333 0.03 -5.76 -0.82
C PRO A 333 -0.98 -6.07 -1.94
N THR A 334 -0.76 -7.20 -2.61
CA THR A 334 -1.63 -7.81 -3.62
C THR A 334 -2.04 -9.22 -3.17
N PRO A 335 -3.29 -9.68 -3.40
CA PRO A 335 -3.76 -10.96 -2.87
C PRO A 335 -2.87 -12.18 -3.21
N GLY A 336 -2.46 -12.93 -2.18
CA GLY A 336 -1.52 -14.06 -2.27
C GLY A 336 -2.10 -15.42 -2.72
N GLY A 337 -3.42 -15.49 -2.90
CA GLY A 337 -4.16 -16.76 -3.04
C GLY A 337 -4.63 -17.31 -1.69
N PHE A 338 -4.97 -18.59 -1.64
CA PHE A 338 -5.60 -19.20 -0.46
C PHE A 338 -5.01 -20.55 -0.09
N ALA A 339 -5.17 -20.92 1.18
CA ALA A 339 -4.97 -22.26 1.68
C ALA A 339 -6.17 -22.69 2.54
N TRP A 340 -6.29 -23.98 2.79
CA TRP A 340 -7.31 -24.60 3.62
C TRP A 340 -6.68 -25.13 4.90
N ARG A 341 -7.37 -24.90 6.02
CA ARG A 341 -7.02 -25.42 7.34
C ARG A 341 -8.25 -26.06 8.00
N VAL A 342 -8.02 -26.97 8.94
CA VAL A 342 -9.07 -27.48 9.82
C VAL A 342 -9.04 -26.71 11.13
N VAL A 343 -10.17 -26.10 11.50
CA VAL A 343 -10.36 -25.45 12.79
C VAL A 343 -11.41 -26.18 13.61
N ASP A 344 -11.26 -26.12 14.93
CA ASP A 344 -12.27 -26.68 15.84
C ASP A 344 -13.41 -25.67 15.97
N ARG A 345 -14.63 -26.09 15.62
CA ARG A 345 -15.85 -25.36 15.93
C ARG A 345 -16.06 -25.55 17.41
N GLY A 346 -15.69 -24.54 18.20
CA GLY A 346 -15.94 -24.48 19.64
C GLY A 346 -17.39 -24.86 19.93
N ASN A 347 -17.62 -26.12 20.28
CA ASN A 347 -18.94 -26.63 20.55
C ASN A 347 -19.22 -26.40 22.04
N PRO A 348 -20.34 -25.76 22.43
CA PRO A 348 -20.69 -25.56 23.84
C PRO A 348 -20.94 -26.86 24.61
N ASP A 349 -21.11 -28.01 23.94
CA ASP A 349 -21.26 -29.32 24.58
C ASP A 349 -19.95 -30.14 24.52
N PRO A 350 -19.47 -30.66 25.67
CA PRO A 350 -18.25 -31.46 25.73
C PRO A 350 -18.46 -32.80 25.02
N ALA A 351 -18.00 -32.88 23.77
CA ALA A 351 -17.85 -34.17 23.10
C ALA A 351 -16.90 -35.06 23.92
N ALA A 352 -17.16 -36.37 23.94
CA ALA A 352 -16.28 -37.31 24.64
C ALA A 352 -14.83 -37.17 24.11
N ALA A 353 -13.88 -36.95 25.03
CA ALA A 353 -12.47 -36.84 24.68
C ALA A 353 -12.01 -38.13 23.99
N LEU A 354 -11.43 -37.99 22.80
CA LEU A 354 -10.84 -39.11 22.08
C LEU A 354 -9.69 -39.70 22.87
N SER A 355 -9.45 -41.00 22.74
CA SER A 355 -8.16 -41.55 23.18
C SER A 355 -7.03 -40.97 22.33
N ALA A 356 -5.80 -40.90 22.88
CA ALA A 356 -4.65 -40.35 22.17
C ALA A 356 -4.38 -41.04 20.82
N VAL A 357 -4.70 -42.34 20.71
CA VAL A 357 -4.53 -43.12 19.47
C VAL A 357 -5.60 -42.77 18.44
N GLU A 358 -6.84 -42.55 18.86
CA GLU A 358 -7.93 -42.14 17.96
C GLU A 358 -7.73 -40.72 17.45
N ALA A 359 -7.33 -39.80 18.34
CA ALA A 359 -6.99 -38.42 17.97
C ALA A 359 -5.83 -38.39 16.96
N ALA A 360 -4.76 -39.17 17.19
CA ALA A 360 -3.65 -39.24 16.25
C ALA A 360 -4.05 -39.81 14.88
N ARG A 361 -4.95 -40.79 14.85
CA ARG A 361 -5.47 -41.36 13.59
C ARG A 361 -6.36 -40.36 12.85
N GLU A 362 -7.23 -39.65 13.56
CA GLU A 362 -8.11 -38.62 12.99
C GLU A 362 -7.28 -37.47 12.41
N ASN A 363 -6.36 -36.91 13.19
CA ASN A 363 -5.46 -35.84 12.74
C ASN A 363 -4.68 -36.23 11.48
N ARG A 364 -4.25 -37.49 11.37
CA ARG A 364 -3.57 -37.97 10.17
C ARG A 364 -4.49 -38.03 8.95
N ALA A 365 -5.71 -38.51 9.11
CA ALA A 365 -6.68 -38.56 8.02
C ALA A 365 -7.07 -37.15 7.55
N GLU A 366 -7.22 -36.21 8.48
CA GLU A 366 -7.47 -34.81 8.18
C GLU A 366 -6.28 -34.15 7.46
N ALA A 367 -5.05 -34.45 7.88
CA ALA A 367 -3.84 -33.96 7.22
C ALA A 367 -3.77 -34.39 5.75
N ASP A 368 -4.11 -35.64 5.43
CA ASP A 368 -4.15 -36.14 4.05
C ASP A 368 -5.22 -35.41 3.19
N ILE A 369 -6.39 -35.11 3.79
CA ILE A 369 -7.46 -34.35 3.13
C ILE A 369 -7.01 -32.92 2.84
N ILE A 370 -6.44 -32.23 3.83
CA ILE A 370 -5.94 -30.85 3.69
C ILE A 370 -4.81 -30.78 2.68
N ALA A 371 -3.85 -31.70 2.72
CA ALA A 371 -2.76 -31.75 1.75
C ALA A 371 -3.27 -31.88 0.31
N THR A 372 -4.30 -32.70 0.09
CA THR A 372 -4.96 -32.84 -1.21
C THR A 372 -5.67 -31.55 -1.63
N LEU A 373 -6.41 -30.93 -0.70
CA LEU A 373 -7.17 -29.71 -0.95
C LEU A 373 -6.25 -28.53 -1.27
N ASN A 374 -5.16 -28.37 -0.51
CA ASN A 374 -4.15 -27.33 -0.73
C ASN A 374 -3.31 -27.54 -1.98
N THR A 375 -3.11 -28.78 -2.41
CA THR A 375 -2.46 -29.05 -3.71
C THR A 375 -3.34 -28.57 -4.86
N LYS A 376 -4.64 -28.85 -4.80
CA LYS A 376 -5.61 -28.37 -5.81
C LYS A 376 -5.82 -26.86 -5.75
N GLN A 377 -5.86 -26.27 -4.55
CA GLN A 377 -5.99 -24.82 -4.38
C GLN A 377 -4.77 -24.09 -4.97
N ARG A 378 -3.55 -24.59 -4.73
CA ARG A 378 -2.34 -24.04 -5.36
C ARG A 378 -2.37 -24.15 -6.89
N GLU A 379 -2.86 -25.26 -7.42
CA GLU A 379 -3.05 -25.41 -8.87
C GLU A 379 -4.08 -24.41 -9.41
N LEU A 380 -5.20 -24.21 -8.71
CA LEU A 380 -6.21 -23.20 -9.08
C LEU A 380 -5.61 -21.80 -9.07
N ASP A 381 -4.95 -21.40 -7.99
CA ASP A 381 -4.35 -20.08 -7.85
C ASP A 381 -3.29 -19.81 -8.94
N ALA A 382 -2.47 -20.82 -9.28
CA ALA A 382 -1.49 -20.71 -10.35
C ALA A 382 -2.14 -20.54 -11.74
N GLU A 383 -3.20 -21.31 -12.03
CA GLU A 383 -3.92 -21.22 -13.31
C GLU A 383 -4.74 -19.94 -13.44
N GLU A 384 -5.28 -19.39 -12.34
CA GLU A 384 -5.95 -18.08 -12.33
C GLU A 384 -4.98 -16.95 -12.66
N ARG A 385 -3.74 -17.00 -12.16
CA ARG A 385 -2.68 -16.04 -12.52
C ARG A 385 -2.25 -16.18 -13.99
N ASN A 386 -2.10 -17.41 -14.48
CA ASN A 386 -1.80 -17.66 -15.89
C ASN A 386 -2.92 -17.14 -16.80
N LEU A 387 -4.19 -17.35 -16.40
CA LEU A 387 -5.34 -16.82 -17.11
C LEU A 387 -5.31 -15.29 -17.17
N ARG A 388 -5.04 -14.62 -16.03
CA ARG A 388 -4.93 -13.15 -15.96
C ARG A 388 -3.87 -12.61 -16.93
N GLY A 389 -2.68 -13.21 -16.95
CA GLY A 389 -1.60 -12.81 -17.88
C GLY A 389 -1.97 -13.05 -19.35
N ALA A 390 -2.67 -14.15 -19.68
CA ALA A 390 -3.14 -14.41 -21.03
C ALA A 390 -4.26 -13.44 -21.46
N GLN A 391 -5.15 -13.06 -20.54
CA GLN A 391 -6.20 -12.07 -20.77
C GLN A 391 -5.61 -10.68 -21.02
N GLU A 392 -4.59 -10.28 -20.25
CA GLU A 392 -3.86 -9.02 -20.46
C GLU A 392 -3.21 -8.99 -21.86
N HIS A 393 -2.53 -10.05 -22.28
CA HIS A 393 -1.95 -10.12 -23.61
C HIS A 393 -3.02 -10.03 -24.72
N LEU A 394 -4.16 -10.70 -24.54
CA LEU A 394 -5.29 -10.61 -25.47
C LEU A 394 -5.88 -9.19 -25.52
N PHE A 395 -5.98 -8.51 -24.38
CA PHE A 395 -6.39 -7.11 -24.30
C PHE A 395 -5.41 -6.20 -25.03
N HIS A 396 -4.10 -6.40 -24.88
CA HIS A 396 -3.09 -5.63 -25.60
C HIS A 396 -3.28 -5.76 -27.12
N LEU A 397 -3.44 -6.98 -27.64
CA LEU A 397 -3.67 -7.23 -29.06
C LEU A 397 -4.96 -6.56 -29.57
N TRP A 398 -6.04 -6.63 -28.80
CA TRP A 398 -7.29 -5.95 -29.13
C TRP A 398 -7.12 -4.43 -29.14
N SER A 399 -6.42 -3.87 -28.16
CA SER A 399 -6.19 -2.44 -28.03
C SER A 399 -5.33 -1.89 -29.17
N LEU A 400 -4.23 -2.59 -29.51
CA LEU A 400 -3.37 -2.28 -30.64
C LEU A 400 -4.14 -2.35 -31.97
N ARG A 401 -5.08 -3.29 -32.14
CA ARG A 401 -5.95 -3.34 -33.34
C ARG A 401 -6.75 -2.06 -33.54
N ARG A 402 -7.07 -1.31 -32.49
CA ARG A 402 -7.83 -0.04 -32.58
C ARG A 402 -6.96 1.19 -32.81
N MET A 403 -5.64 1.08 -32.70
CA MET A 403 -4.75 2.19 -33.01
C MET A 403 -4.83 2.57 -34.48
N HIS A 404 -4.69 3.87 -34.76
CA HIS A 404 -4.74 4.39 -36.12
C HIS A 404 -3.53 3.98 -36.96
N SER A 405 -2.33 4.20 -36.41
CA SER A 405 -1.06 3.85 -37.03
C SER A 405 -0.62 2.47 -36.57
N ARG A 406 -0.41 1.55 -37.51
CA ARG A 406 -0.03 0.15 -37.25
C ARG A 406 0.82 -0.37 -38.42
N PRO A 407 1.81 -1.23 -38.16
CA PRO A 407 2.56 -1.91 -39.22
C PRO A 407 1.68 -2.82 -40.08
N ASP A 408 2.00 -2.99 -41.36
CA ASP A 408 1.24 -3.83 -42.30
C ASP A 408 1.16 -5.30 -41.85
N PHE A 409 2.28 -5.88 -41.40
CA PHE A 409 2.32 -7.26 -40.93
C PHE A 409 1.36 -7.52 -39.76
N PHE A 410 1.09 -6.50 -38.94
CA PHE A 410 0.20 -6.61 -37.80
C PHE A 410 -1.25 -6.76 -38.26
N ASN A 411 -1.67 -5.97 -39.25
CA ASN A 411 -3.02 -6.01 -39.82
C ASN A 411 -3.30 -7.38 -40.47
N ASP A 412 -2.31 -7.98 -41.12
CA ASP A 412 -2.44 -9.28 -41.80
C ASP A 412 -2.67 -10.45 -40.82
N GLN A 413 -2.09 -10.37 -39.61
CA GLN A 413 -2.07 -11.50 -38.66
C GLN A 413 -3.08 -11.37 -37.52
N ILE A 414 -3.46 -10.15 -37.12
CA ILE A 414 -4.23 -9.88 -35.90
C ILE A 414 -5.60 -10.60 -35.89
N ALA A 415 -6.25 -10.75 -37.03
CA ALA A 415 -7.56 -11.41 -37.13
C ALA A 415 -7.50 -12.88 -36.67
N GLY A 416 -6.41 -13.60 -37.00
CA GLY A 416 -6.21 -14.99 -36.55
C GLY A 416 -5.86 -15.08 -35.06
N LYS A 417 -5.11 -14.10 -34.54
CA LYS A 417 -4.68 -14.06 -33.13
C LYS A 417 -5.85 -13.77 -32.17
N LEU A 418 -6.84 -12.98 -32.61
CA LEU A 418 -8.06 -12.67 -31.84
C LEU A 418 -9.18 -13.72 -32.01
N ASN A 419 -8.97 -14.78 -32.80
CA ASN A 419 -10.00 -15.79 -33.05
C ASN A 419 -9.83 -17.00 -32.11
N PRO A 420 -10.80 -17.29 -31.21
CA PRO A 420 -10.71 -18.42 -30.30
C PRO A 420 -10.83 -19.79 -30.99
N ASP A 421 -11.29 -19.86 -32.25
CA ASP A 421 -11.40 -21.13 -32.99
C ASP A 421 -10.05 -21.56 -33.62
N VAL A 422 -9.05 -20.67 -33.64
CA VAL A 422 -7.72 -20.95 -34.20
C VAL A 422 -6.83 -21.56 -33.12
N ALA A 423 -6.53 -22.85 -33.24
CA ALA A 423 -5.68 -23.55 -32.27
C ALA A 423 -4.32 -22.85 -32.09
N GLY A 424 -3.95 -22.58 -30.85
CA GLY A 424 -2.71 -21.90 -30.47
C GLY A 424 -2.74 -20.37 -30.56
N SER A 425 -3.85 -19.76 -30.97
CA SER A 425 -4.02 -18.30 -30.89
C SER A 425 -4.09 -17.83 -29.43
N PRO A 426 -3.73 -16.57 -29.13
CA PRO A 426 -3.94 -15.97 -27.80
C PRO A 426 -5.40 -16.09 -27.31
N ALA A 427 -6.39 -15.87 -28.18
CA ALA A 427 -7.80 -16.03 -27.82
C ALA A 427 -8.17 -17.49 -27.49
N TYR A 428 -7.60 -18.47 -28.20
CA TYR A 428 -7.78 -19.90 -27.89
C TYR A 428 -7.14 -20.27 -26.55
N GLN A 429 -5.95 -19.73 -26.25
CA GLN A 429 -5.26 -19.97 -24.99
C GLN A 429 -6.07 -19.47 -23.80
N VAL A 430 -6.64 -18.25 -23.88
CA VAL A 430 -7.55 -17.73 -22.86
C VAL A 430 -8.76 -18.64 -22.68
N ALA A 431 -9.43 -19.06 -23.75
CA ALA A 431 -10.57 -19.97 -23.68
C ALA A 431 -10.22 -21.33 -23.02
N ALA A 432 -9.03 -21.87 -23.32
CA ALA A 432 -8.53 -23.11 -22.75
C ALA A 432 -8.23 -22.96 -21.24
N LEU A 433 -7.57 -21.87 -20.84
CA LEU A 433 -7.28 -21.57 -19.43
C LEU A 433 -8.56 -21.33 -18.64
N THR A 434 -9.52 -20.56 -19.16
CA THR A 434 -10.86 -20.39 -18.54
C THR A 434 -11.55 -21.72 -18.31
N THR A 435 -11.49 -22.64 -19.28
CA THR A 435 -12.05 -23.99 -19.12
C THR A 435 -11.33 -24.77 -18.02
N LYS A 436 -10.00 -24.67 -17.94
CA LYS A 436 -9.20 -25.33 -16.90
C LYS A 436 -9.50 -24.80 -15.50
N VAL A 437 -9.54 -23.47 -15.34
CA VAL A 437 -9.90 -22.80 -14.08
C VAL A 437 -11.30 -23.22 -13.63
N ASN A 438 -12.29 -23.21 -14.52
CA ASN A 438 -13.65 -23.64 -14.20
C ASN A 438 -13.69 -25.12 -13.77
N SER A 439 -12.93 -25.99 -14.43
CA SER A 439 -12.79 -27.40 -14.03
C SER A 439 -12.19 -27.56 -12.62
N LEU A 440 -11.14 -26.79 -12.29
CA LEU A 440 -10.52 -26.81 -10.96
C LEU A 440 -11.47 -26.29 -9.88
N ARG A 441 -12.23 -25.22 -10.17
CA ARG A 441 -13.26 -24.68 -9.26
C ARG A 441 -14.32 -25.72 -8.90
N THR A 442 -14.70 -26.63 -9.81
CA THR A 442 -15.66 -27.72 -9.47
C THR A 442 -15.09 -28.81 -8.56
N GLN A 443 -13.77 -28.87 -8.37
CA GLN A 443 -13.10 -29.89 -7.56
C GLN A 443 -12.83 -29.45 -6.12
N LEU A 444 -13.16 -28.20 -5.80
CA LEU A 444 -12.91 -27.52 -4.53
C LEU A 444 -14.22 -26.86 -4.07
N PRO A 445 -14.43 -26.63 -2.76
CA PRO A 445 -15.45 -25.69 -2.32
C PRO A 445 -15.09 -24.29 -2.83
N TRP A 446 -15.94 -23.68 -3.65
CA TRP A 446 -15.66 -22.37 -4.26
C TRP A 446 -16.94 -21.55 -4.41
N SER A 447 -16.90 -20.33 -3.87
CA SER A 447 -17.90 -19.30 -4.09
C SER A 447 -17.28 -17.93 -3.87
N THR A 448 -17.85 -16.91 -4.51
CA THR A 448 -17.57 -15.50 -4.20
C THR A 448 -18.38 -15.02 -3.00
N ASP A 449 -19.48 -15.70 -2.68
CA ASP A 449 -20.30 -15.45 -1.49
C ASP A 449 -19.78 -16.26 -0.30
N GLN A 450 -19.60 -15.60 0.85
CA GLN A 450 -18.99 -16.21 2.02
C GLN A 450 -19.88 -17.31 2.64
N ASP A 451 -21.20 -17.10 2.68
CA ASP A 451 -22.14 -18.06 3.28
C ASP A 451 -22.25 -19.34 2.43
N ASP A 452 -22.27 -19.20 1.11
CA ASP A 452 -22.26 -20.31 0.17
C ASP A 452 -20.92 -21.07 0.20
N LEU A 453 -19.78 -20.36 0.27
CA LEU A 453 -18.46 -21.00 0.44
C LEU A 453 -18.42 -21.86 1.71
N GLU A 454 -18.93 -21.33 2.83
CA GLU A 454 -18.99 -22.06 4.10
C GLU A 454 -19.95 -23.25 4.05
N ALA A 455 -21.04 -23.15 3.28
CA ALA A 455 -21.96 -24.26 3.05
C ALA A 455 -21.30 -25.39 2.25
N GLN A 456 -20.64 -25.05 1.14
CA GLN A 456 -19.91 -26.01 0.30
C GLN A 456 -18.74 -26.66 1.06
N ALA A 457 -18.00 -25.89 1.87
CA ALA A 457 -16.90 -26.41 2.68
C ALA A 457 -17.40 -27.43 3.72
N ARG A 458 -18.57 -27.17 4.34
CA ARG A 458 -19.23 -28.11 5.25
C ARG A 458 -19.68 -29.39 4.54
N GLU A 459 -20.26 -29.29 3.35
CA GLU A 459 -20.68 -30.45 2.55
C GLU A 459 -19.47 -31.30 2.14
N TYR A 460 -18.39 -30.65 1.71
CA TYR A 460 -17.14 -31.33 1.38
C TYR A 460 -16.55 -32.07 2.59
N ALA A 461 -16.45 -31.40 3.75
CA ALA A 461 -15.97 -31.99 4.99
C ALA A 461 -16.79 -33.23 5.40
N ALA A 462 -18.12 -33.14 5.33
CA ALA A 462 -19.02 -34.25 5.62
C ALA A 462 -18.83 -35.41 4.63
N GLY A 463 -18.63 -35.11 3.33
CA GLY A 463 -18.34 -36.10 2.30
C GLY A 463 -17.01 -36.84 2.49
N GLN A 464 -16.01 -36.20 3.10
CA GLN A 464 -14.74 -36.82 3.46
C GLN A 464 -14.77 -37.57 4.82
N GLY A 465 -15.91 -37.54 5.52
CA GLY A 465 -16.09 -38.25 6.81
C GLY A 465 -15.52 -37.50 8.02
N MET A 466 -15.33 -36.18 7.94
CA MET A 466 -14.88 -35.36 9.08
C MET A 466 -15.99 -35.22 10.13
N ARG A 467 -15.61 -35.04 11.40
CA ARG A 467 -16.57 -34.79 12.49
C ARG A 467 -17.22 -33.41 12.35
N SER A 468 -18.45 -33.27 12.83
CA SER A 468 -19.19 -32.00 12.79
C SER A 468 -18.59 -30.86 13.61
N THR A 469 -17.67 -31.18 14.53
CA THR A 469 -16.88 -30.21 15.30
C THR A 469 -15.68 -29.70 14.51
N ARG A 470 -15.26 -30.35 13.43
CA ARG A 470 -14.10 -29.97 12.62
C ARG A 470 -14.59 -29.20 11.39
N VAL A 471 -14.11 -27.98 11.20
CA VAL A 471 -14.54 -27.08 10.12
C VAL A 471 -13.38 -26.81 9.19
N LEU A 472 -13.64 -26.97 7.88
CA LEU A 472 -12.72 -26.52 6.83
C LEU A 472 -12.86 -25.01 6.67
N GLN A 473 -11.76 -24.29 6.85
CA GLN A 473 -11.68 -22.85 6.68
C GLN A 473 -10.68 -22.52 5.58
N ARG A 474 -11.12 -21.70 4.61
CA ARG A 474 -10.23 -21.09 3.61
C ARG A 474 -9.58 -19.86 4.23
N VAL A 475 -8.26 -19.82 4.27
CA VAL A 475 -7.45 -18.73 4.81
C VAL A 475 -6.63 -18.09 3.69
N PRO A 476 -6.46 -16.76 3.67
CA PRO A 476 -5.57 -16.10 2.72
C PRO A 476 -4.12 -16.49 2.98
N LEU A 477 -3.34 -16.67 1.92
CA LEU A 477 -1.89 -16.80 1.99
C LEU A 477 -1.22 -15.43 2.12
N GLU A 478 0.07 -15.43 2.46
CA GLU A 478 0.90 -14.23 2.45
C GLU A 478 0.77 -13.48 1.12
N PRO A 479 0.52 -12.16 1.16
CA PRO A 479 0.31 -11.36 -0.04
C PRO A 479 1.58 -11.30 -0.89
N TYR A 480 1.38 -11.03 -2.18
CA TYR A 480 2.44 -10.50 -3.02
C TYR A 480 2.65 -9.02 -2.68
N GLU A 481 3.84 -8.51 -2.92
CA GLU A 481 4.19 -7.12 -2.71
C GLU A 481 4.46 -6.48 -4.07
N GLU A 482 3.80 -5.35 -4.33
CA GLU A 482 3.98 -4.53 -5.53
C GLU A 482 4.69 -3.23 -5.16
N ALA A 483 5.77 -2.91 -5.87
CA ALA A 483 6.47 -1.65 -5.65
C ALA A 483 5.62 -0.48 -6.14
N THR A 484 5.46 0.54 -5.29
CA THR A 484 4.69 1.74 -5.65
C THR A 484 5.54 2.72 -6.45
N ASP A 485 4.87 3.56 -7.24
CA ASP A 485 5.49 4.74 -7.83
C ASP A 485 5.86 5.77 -6.74
N PRO A 486 6.98 6.52 -6.90
CA PRO A 486 7.37 7.55 -5.94
C PRO A 486 6.27 8.61 -5.74
N VAL A 487 6.25 9.23 -4.56
CA VAL A 487 5.38 10.35 -4.21
C VAL A 487 6.12 11.66 -4.37
N LEU A 488 5.48 12.65 -4.97
CA LEU A 488 5.86 14.05 -4.84
C LEU A 488 5.00 14.75 -3.79
N LEU A 489 5.65 15.55 -2.95
CA LEU A 489 5.02 16.44 -1.97
C LEU A 489 5.44 17.87 -2.27
N LEU A 490 4.46 18.78 -2.23
CA LEU A 490 4.59 20.21 -2.51
C LEU A 490 4.17 20.98 -1.26
N ARG A 491 4.96 21.97 -0.87
CA ARG A 491 4.60 22.97 0.15
C ARG A 491 4.66 24.37 -0.43
N GLY A 492 3.70 25.23 -0.11
CA GLY A 492 3.63 26.60 -0.63
C GLY A 492 2.83 26.73 -1.93
N ALA A 493 2.07 25.70 -2.31
CA ALA A 493 1.20 25.74 -3.48
C ALA A 493 -0.09 26.56 -3.26
N HIS A 494 -0.28 27.08 -2.03
CA HIS A 494 -1.41 27.90 -1.60
C HIS A 494 -2.76 27.19 -1.77
N LEU A 495 -2.93 26.03 -1.13
CA LEU A 495 -4.25 25.40 -1.01
C LEU A 495 -5.14 26.21 -0.05
N HIS A 496 -6.24 26.78 -0.57
CA HIS A 496 -7.18 27.59 0.21
C HIS A 496 -8.43 26.85 0.67
N ALA A 497 -8.63 25.59 0.26
CA ALA A 497 -9.84 24.82 0.55
C ALA A 497 -9.49 23.44 1.15
N PRO A 498 -10.09 23.05 2.29
CA PRO A 498 -9.93 21.71 2.85
C PRO A 498 -10.55 20.64 1.93
N LEU A 499 -10.09 19.39 2.04
CA LEU A 499 -10.63 18.24 1.28
C LEU A 499 -12.11 18.00 1.55
N ASP A 500 -12.51 18.15 2.82
CA ASP A 500 -13.87 18.03 3.31
C ASP A 500 -14.24 19.23 4.18
N ARG A 501 -15.55 19.38 4.42
CA ARG A 501 -16.04 20.34 5.39
C ARG A 501 -16.11 19.65 6.75
N ASP A 502 -15.54 20.28 7.78
CA ASP A 502 -15.71 19.84 9.17
C ASP A 502 -17.16 20.03 9.70
N THR A 503 -18.04 20.64 8.90
CA THR A 503 -19.42 20.97 9.28
C THR A 503 -20.40 20.71 8.13
N LEU A 504 -21.61 20.27 8.49
CA LEU A 504 -22.74 20.12 7.56
C LEU A 504 -23.01 21.43 6.82
N LEU A 505 -23.35 21.35 5.53
CA LEU A 505 -23.62 22.51 4.68
C LEU A 505 -24.91 23.21 5.11
N PRO A 506 -24.87 24.48 5.55
CA PRO A 506 -26.06 25.17 6.06
C PRO A 506 -26.98 25.62 4.92
N CYS A 507 -28.10 24.92 4.75
CA CYS A 507 -29.14 25.29 3.80
C CYS A 507 -30.12 26.32 4.38
N ARG A 508 -30.76 27.10 3.50
CA ARG A 508 -31.70 28.17 3.86
C ARG A 508 -33.09 27.92 3.26
N THR A 509 -34.11 28.52 3.86
CA THR A 509 -35.47 28.58 3.31
C THR A 509 -35.77 30.00 2.81
N GLU A 510 -36.85 30.16 2.05
CA GLU A 510 -37.28 31.47 1.52
C GLU A 510 -37.33 32.57 2.60
N GLU A 511 -37.82 32.23 3.80
CA GLU A 511 -38.00 33.17 4.90
C GLU A 511 -36.68 33.72 5.46
N ARG A 512 -35.56 33.00 5.25
CA ARG A 512 -34.24 33.37 5.73
C ARG A 512 -33.38 34.09 4.69
N LEU A 513 -33.89 34.33 3.47
CA LEU A 513 -33.18 35.14 2.48
C LEU A 513 -33.00 36.58 2.96
N VAL A 514 -31.93 37.24 2.51
CA VAL A 514 -31.66 38.64 2.87
C VAL A 514 -32.66 39.55 2.17
N LYS A 515 -33.44 40.30 2.95
CA LYS A 515 -34.48 41.22 2.46
C LYS A 515 -34.07 42.68 2.48
N ALA A 516 -33.06 43.01 3.30
CA ALA A 516 -32.49 44.35 3.38
C ALA A 516 -31.09 44.33 3.99
N VAL A 517 -30.26 45.30 3.63
CA VAL A 517 -29.02 45.67 4.33
C VAL A 517 -29.02 47.19 4.46
N GLY A 518 -29.16 47.70 5.69
CA GLY A 518 -29.30 49.14 5.94
C GLY A 518 -30.46 49.77 5.12
N PRO A 519 -30.20 50.79 4.27
CA PRO A 519 -31.23 51.44 3.45
C PRO A 519 -31.62 50.67 2.18
N ILE A 520 -30.88 49.62 1.82
CA ILE A 520 -31.09 48.85 0.60
C ILE A 520 -32.07 47.73 0.91
N THR A 521 -33.21 47.73 0.22
CA THR A 521 -34.32 46.78 0.44
C THR A 521 -34.78 46.18 -0.89
N GLU A 522 -35.60 45.13 -0.85
CA GLU A 522 -36.24 44.53 -2.04
C GLU A 522 -36.90 45.58 -2.96
N LEU A 523 -37.54 46.61 -2.38
CA LEU A 523 -38.17 47.68 -3.16
C LEU A 523 -37.14 48.52 -3.93
N THR A 524 -35.97 48.77 -3.34
CA THR A 524 -34.93 49.59 -3.97
C THR A 524 -34.25 48.89 -5.14
N VAL A 525 -34.23 47.55 -5.14
CA VAL A 525 -33.61 46.72 -6.21
C VAL A 525 -34.63 46.13 -7.19
N ALA A 526 -35.93 46.39 -7.00
CA ALA A 526 -36.99 45.85 -7.85
C ALA A 526 -36.81 46.22 -9.33
N GLY A 527 -36.22 47.39 -9.62
CA GLY A 527 -35.90 47.82 -10.98
C GLY A 527 -34.82 46.97 -11.65
N ASP A 528 -33.83 46.48 -10.91
CA ASP A 528 -32.79 45.56 -11.43
C ASP A 528 -33.35 44.15 -11.65
N VAL A 529 -34.19 43.67 -10.72
CA VAL A 529 -34.89 42.38 -10.88
C VAL A 529 -35.78 42.39 -12.12
N ALA A 530 -36.47 43.50 -12.40
CA ALA A 530 -37.34 43.63 -13.57
C ALA A 530 -36.59 43.62 -14.93
N GLN A 531 -35.27 43.82 -14.93
CA GLN A 531 -34.45 43.69 -16.15
C GLN A 531 -34.19 42.23 -16.53
N VAL A 532 -34.32 41.30 -15.57
CA VAL A 532 -34.16 39.86 -15.82
C VAL A 532 -35.50 39.26 -16.25
N ASN A 533 -35.52 38.57 -17.38
CA ASN A 533 -36.71 37.85 -17.82
C ASN A 533 -36.90 36.56 -17.00
N THR A 534 -37.69 36.64 -15.93
CA THR A 534 -37.96 35.51 -15.04
C THR A 534 -39.17 34.66 -15.46
N ALA A 535 -39.73 34.89 -16.65
CA ALA A 535 -40.88 34.12 -17.14
C ALA A 535 -40.46 32.66 -17.38
N GLY A 536 -41.21 31.71 -16.79
CA GLY A 536 -40.92 30.28 -16.91
C GLY A 536 -39.81 29.77 -15.99
N LEU A 537 -39.26 30.61 -15.10
CA LEU A 537 -38.27 30.21 -14.08
C LEU A 537 -38.97 29.84 -12.75
N PRO A 538 -38.31 29.10 -11.83
CA PRO A 538 -38.87 28.80 -10.52
C PRO A 538 -39.29 30.05 -9.73
N ALA A 539 -40.38 29.95 -8.98
CA ALA A 539 -41.01 31.09 -8.29
C ALA A 539 -40.11 31.82 -7.28
N LEU A 540 -39.08 31.14 -6.76
CA LEU A 540 -38.11 31.68 -5.80
C LEU A 540 -36.99 32.50 -6.47
N VAL A 541 -36.78 32.36 -7.79
CA VAL A 541 -35.70 33.04 -8.53
C VAL A 541 -35.73 34.57 -8.38
N PRO A 542 -36.88 35.26 -8.54
CA PRO A 542 -36.92 36.72 -8.36
C PRO A 542 -36.47 37.18 -6.97
N LYS A 543 -36.74 36.40 -5.91
CA LYS A 543 -36.32 36.72 -4.53
C LYS A 543 -34.82 36.50 -4.34
N LEU A 544 -34.26 35.44 -4.94
CA LEU A 544 -32.81 35.20 -4.95
C LEU A 544 -32.04 36.26 -5.74
N LEU A 545 -32.64 36.82 -6.80
CA LEU A 545 -32.10 37.97 -7.54
C LEU A 545 -32.18 39.24 -6.70
N ALA A 546 -33.29 39.48 -5.98
CA ALA A 546 -33.40 40.60 -5.06
C ALA A 546 -32.31 40.55 -3.96
N GLU A 547 -32.10 39.38 -3.33
CA GLU A 547 -31.00 39.16 -2.37
C GLU A 547 -29.65 39.52 -3.00
N PHE A 548 -29.36 39.04 -4.22
CA PHE A 548 -28.12 39.33 -4.92
C PHE A 548 -27.90 40.84 -5.14
N PHE A 549 -28.89 41.56 -5.66
CA PHE A 549 -28.76 43.01 -5.89
C PHE A 549 -28.67 43.82 -4.60
N ILE A 550 -29.28 43.33 -3.49
CA ILE A 550 -29.13 43.96 -2.18
C ILE A 550 -27.69 43.83 -1.70
N LEU A 551 -27.11 42.62 -1.75
CA LEU A 551 -25.74 42.36 -1.31
C LEU A 551 -24.70 43.09 -2.19
N ASP A 552 -24.88 43.06 -3.51
CA ASP A 552 -24.03 43.77 -4.47
C ASP A 552 -23.98 45.27 -4.19
N ARG A 553 -25.15 45.92 -4.05
CA ARG A 553 -25.22 47.35 -3.75
C ARG A 553 -24.74 47.68 -2.34
N ALA A 554 -24.96 46.81 -1.37
CA ALA A 554 -24.46 47.00 -0.01
C ALA A 554 -22.93 47.02 0.00
N LEU A 555 -22.30 46.07 -0.69
CA LEU A 555 -20.85 46.01 -0.83
C LEU A 555 -20.31 47.19 -1.66
N ALA A 556 -21.05 47.65 -2.68
CA ALA A 556 -20.70 48.85 -3.45
C ALA A 556 -20.78 50.16 -2.65
N GLN A 557 -21.63 50.20 -1.62
CA GLN A 557 -21.77 51.34 -0.70
C GLN A 557 -20.97 51.16 0.60
N GLU A 558 -20.10 50.15 0.67
CA GLU A 558 -19.28 49.82 1.86
C GLU A 558 -20.12 49.67 3.13
N LEU A 559 -21.35 49.14 3.00
CA LEU A 559 -22.23 48.86 4.13
C LEU A 559 -21.81 47.57 4.83
N ASP A 560 -21.95 47.58 6.15
CA ASP A 560 -21.72 46.42 7.00
C ASP A 560 -22.80 45.35 6.77
N LEU A 561 -22.40 44.18 6.23
CA LEU A 561 -23.30 43.06 5.95
C LEU A 561 -23.88 42.44 7.21
N ASP A 562 -23.32 42.68 8.40
CA ASP A 562 -23.90 42.25 9.67
C ASP A 562 -25.26 42.92 9.96
N GLN A 563 -25.57 44.01 9.26
CA GLN A 563 -26.87 44.68 9.29
C GLN A 563 -27.94 44.00 8.42
N ALA A 564 -27.64 42.84 7.82
CA ALA A 564 -28.56 42.11 6.97
C ALA A 564 -29.81 41.65 7.73
N GLN A 565 -30.99 41.94 7.18
CA GLN A 565 -32.25 41.37 7.62
C GLN A 565 -32.47 40.04 6.92
N GLY A 566 -31.93 38.97 7.49
CA GLY A 566 -31.96 37.60 6.96
C GLY A 566 -30.73 36.82 7.44
N ALA A 567 -30.52 35.62 6.90
CA ALA A 567 -29.28 34.88 7.06
C ALA A 567 -28.41 35.08 5.82
N LEU A 568 -27.17 35.53 6.02
CA LEU A 568 -26.20 35.65 4.93
C LEU A 568 -25.98 34.28 4.26
N PRO A 569 -25.76 34.24 2.94
CA PRO A 569 -25.29 33.04 2.26
C PRO A 569 -23.96 32.55 2.84
N GLU A 570 -23.75 31.23 2.85
CA GLU A 570 -22.50 30.58 3.29
C GLU A 570 -21.29 31.03 2.46
N TYR A 571 -21.47 31.20 1.15
CA TYR A 571 -20.42 31.58 0.21
C TYR A 571 -20.75 32.88 -0.52
N GLY A 572 -19.73 33.56 -1.05
CA GLY A 572 -19.92 34.68 -1.97
C GLY A 572 -20.33 35.99 -1.31
N THR A 573 -19.97 36.19 -0.03
CA THR A 573 -20.20 37.40 0.76
C THR A 573 -18.93 38.22 1.02
N GLN A 574 -17.76 37.64 0.72
CA GLN A 574 -16.46 38.28 0.86
C GLN A 574 -16.08 39.10 -0.39
N PRO A 575 -15.20 40.10 -0.28
CA PRO A 575 -14.62 40.78 -1.43
C PRO A 575 -13.97 39.81 -2.39
N TRP A 576 -14.17 40.02 -3.69
CA TRP A 576 -13.56 39.17 -4.71
C TRP A 576 -12.05 39.39 -4.80
N ARG A 577 -11.31 38.30 -4.92
CA ARG A 577 -9.93 38.24 -5.40
C ARG A 577 -9.86 37.22 -6.52
N GLN A 578 -8.90 37.37 -7.43
CA GLN A 578 -8.70 36.38 -8.48
C GLN A 578 -8.45 35.03 -7.80
N PRO A 579 -9.27 34.00 -8.08
CA PRO A 579 -9.17 32.73 -7.35
C PRO A 579 -7.81 32.08 -7.58
N TRP A 580 -7.40 31.11 -6.76
CA TRP A 580 -6.34 30.15 -7.08
C TRP A 580 -6.70 28.86 -6.35
N GLN A 581 -6.82 27.74 -7.07
CA GLN A 581 -7.20 26.45 -6.49
C GLN A 581 -6.44 25.36 -7.24
N PRO A 582 -5.25 24.97 -6.75
CA PRO A 582 -4.46 23.87 -7.30
C PRO A 582 -5.32 22.61 -7.50
N LEU A 583 -5.30 22.04 -8.69
CA LEU A 583 -6.09 20.86 -9.03
C LEU A 583 -5.21 19.72 -9.55
N PHE A 584 -4.32 20.00 -10.50
CA PHE A 584 -3.47 18.99 -11.10
C PHE A 584 -1.99 19.21 -10.84
N LEU A 585 -1.27 18.12 -10.65
CA LEU A 585 0.16 18.02 -10.86
C LEU A 585 0.40 17.44 -12.26
N ASN A 586 0.95 18.24 -13.16
CA ASN A 586 1.47 17.75 -14.42
C ASN A 586 2.99 17.57 -14.27
N TRP A 587 3.49 16.41 -14.65
CA TRP A 587 4.91 16.10 -14.60
C TRP A 587 5.36 15.41 -15.90
N ALA A 588 6.59 15.70 -16.28
CA ALA A 588 7.33 15.01 -17.33
C ALA A 588 8.74 14.76 -16.82
N ALA A 589 9.24 13.55 -17.03
CA ALA A 589 10.53 13.12 -16.57
C ALA A 589 11.22 12.23 -17.60
N SER A 590 12.53 12.36 -17.70
CA SER A 590 13.38 11.48 -18.49
C SER A 590 13.92 10.42 -17.53
N TYR A 591 13.59 9.15 -17.78
CA TYR A 591 14.11 8.03 -17.02
C TYR A 591 15.25 7.36 -17.81
N VAL A 592 16.44 7.34 -17.22
CA VAL A 592 17.60 6.62 -17.76
C VAL A 592 17.62 5.25 -17.09
N ALA A 593 17.22 4.24 -17.85
CA ALA A 593 17.32 2.86 -17.38
C ALA A 593 18.80 2.44 -17.29
N ILE A 594 19.11 1.70 -16.22
CA ILE A 594 20.42 1.12 -15.96
C ILE A 594 20.18 -0.39 -15.86
N PRO A 595 20.72 -1.20 -16.80
CA PRO A 595 20.55 -2.65 -16.75
C PRO A 595 20.97 -3.20 -15.40
N PHE A 596 20.17 -4.09 -14.81
CA PHE A 596 20.55 -4.75 -13.56
C PHE A 596 21.85 -5.56 -13.73
N GLN A 597 21.91 -6.30 -14.84
CA GLN A 597 23.04 -7.11 -15.28
C GLN A 597 23.22 -6.97 -16.79
N GLU A 598 24.46 -6.93 -17.27
CA GLU A 598 24.77 -6.94 -18.69
C GLU A 598 24.51 -8.34 -19.32
N PRO A 599 24.36 -8.44 -20.65
CA PRO A 599 24.15 -9.73 -21.32
C PRO A 599 25.28 -10.75 -21.13
N ASP A 600 26.48 -10.31 -20.73
CA ASP A 600 27.62 -11.17 -20.42
C ASP A 600 27.65 -11.66 -18.96
N GLY A 601 26.69 -11.23 -18.14
CA GLY A 601 26.56 -11.57 -16.74
C GLY A 601 27.20 -10.58 -15.76
N THR A 602 27.74 -9.45 -16.23
CA THR A 602 28.32 -8.44 -15.34
C THR A 602 27.25 -7.70 -14.55
N GLU A 603 27.31 -7.73 -13.21
CA GLU A 603 26.39 -7.01 -12.32
C GLU A 603 26.73 -5.50 -12.30
N ASN A 604 25.74 -4.63 -12.53
CA ASN A 604 25.93 -3.16 -12.46
C ASN A 604 25.57 -2.59 -11.07
N TRP A 605 24.81 -3.34 -10.29
CA TRP A 605 24.31 -2.98 -8.97
C TRP A 605 24.92 -3.86 -7.88
N GLU A 606 25.47 -3.24 -6.84
CA GLU A 606 26.05 -3.93 -5.69
C GLU A 606 25.06 -3.93 -4.51
N PHE A 607 24.79 -5.10 -3.95
CA PHE A 607 24.00 -5.24 -2.73
C PHE A 607 24.90 -5.13 -1.50
N ASN A 608 24.71 -4.07 -0.70
CA ASN A 608 25.52 -3.83 0.50
C ASN A 608 25.01 -4.58 1.76
N GLY A 609 24.09 -5.54 1.59
CA GLY A 609 23.43 -6.25 2.68
C GLY A 609 22.10 -5.63 3.15
N HIS A 610 21.79 -4.40 2.74
CA HIS A 610 20.52 -3.74 3.05
C HIS A 610 19.83 -3.18 1.81
N ARG A 611 20.61 -2.61 0.88
CA ARG A 611 20.12 -1.99 -0.36
C ARG A 611 21.06 -2.22 -1.54
N TYR A 612 20.52 -2.14 -2.75
CA TYR A 612 21.30 -2.07 -3.97
C TYR A 612 21.76 -0.64 -4.24
N ARG A 613 23.04 -0.50 -4.58
CA ARG A 613 23.68 0.76 -5.01
C ARG A 613 24.28 0.57 -6.38
N TRP A 614 24.14 1.57 -7.24
CA TRP A 614 24.75 1.53 -8.56
C TRP A 614 26.25 1.78 -8.48
N THR A 615 27.05 1.03 -9.23
CA THR A 615 28.52 1.10 -9.17
C THR A 615 29.15 2.06 -10.20
N GLY A 616 28.32 2.83 -10.92
CA GLY A 616 28.77 3.69 -12.02
C GLY A 616 29.09 2.94 -13.33
N ASN A 617 28.89 1.62 -13.36
CA ASN A 617 29.15 0.76 -14.52
C ASN A 617 27.85 0.43 -15.28
N GLY A 618 28.01 -0.02 -16.52
CA GLY A 618 26.91 -0.53 -17.33
C GLY A 618 26.65 0.29 -18.58
N THR A 619 26.02 -0.34 -19.56
CA THR A 619 25.61 0.32 -20.79
C THR A 619 24.39 1.17 -20.48
N LEU A 620 24.57 2.49 -20.43
CA LEU A 620 23.44 3.42 -20.30
C LEU A 620 22.52 3.22 -21.51
N THR A 621 21.36 2.63 -21.26
CA THR A 621 20.35 2.40 -22.29
C THR A 621 19.68 3.72 -22.66
N HIS A 622 18.78 3.67 -23.63
CA HIS A 622 18.03 4.83 -24.10
C HIS A 622 17.18 5.46 -22.97
N ARG A 623 16.77 6.71 -23.20
CA ARG A 623 15.96 7.50 -22.28
C ARG A 623 14.47 7.22 -22.52
N ILE A 624 13.76 6.87 -21.46
CA ILE A 624 12.30 6.69 -21.50
C ILE A 624 11.66 8.00 -21.01
N GLU A 625 10.97 8.69 -21.90
CA GLU A 625 10.15 9.84 -21.52
C GLU A 625 8.85 9.34 -20.87
N ALA A 626 8.67 9.68 -19.60
CA ALA A 626 7.49 9.37 -18.81
C ALA A 626 6.76 10.66 -18.45
N THR A 627 5.43 10.64 -18.53
CA THR A 627 4.62 11.82 -18.21
C THR A 627 3.36 11.42 -17.45
N GLY A 628 2.82 12.33 -16.64
CA GLY A 628 1.56 12.09 -15.95
C GLY A 628 0.83 13.38 -15.59
N ARG A 629 -0.49 13.24 -15.46
CA ARG A 629 -1.39 14.25 -14.87
C ARG A 629 -2.08 13.60 -13.70
N GLN A 630 -2.00 14.21 -12.53
CA GLN A 630 -2.57 13.64 -11.32
C GLN A 630 -3.35 14.70 -10.54
N ILE A 631 -4.48 14.34 -9.93
CA ILE A 631 -5.22 15.26 -9.05
C ILE A 631 -4.42 15.44 -7.75
N LEU A 632 -4.15 16.69 -7.37
CA LEU A 632 -3.45 17.03 -6.13
C LEU A 632 -4.39 16.87 -4.94
N THR A 633 -3.89 16.30 -3.85
CA THR A 633 -4.66 16.13 -2.61
C THR A 633 -3.81 16.53 -1.40
N PRO A 634 -4.38 17.19 -0.36
CA PRO A 634 -3.67 17.47 0.88
C PRO A 634 -3.63 16.25 1.82
N THR A 635 -3.05 15.15 1.32
CA THR A 635 -3.02 13.86 2.02
C THR A 635 -2.10 13.86 3.24
N SER A 636 -0.95 14.54 3.18
CA SER A 636 0.05 14.58 4.25
C SER A 636 -0.52 15.08 5.59
N GLY A 637 -1.21 16.22 5.58
CA GLY A 637 -1.81 16.81 6.79
C GLY A 637 -2.82 15.88 7.46
N HIS A 638 -3.69 15.24 6.66
CA HIS A 638 -4.70 14.28 7.15
C HIS A 638 -4.06 13.00 7.71
N GLN A 639 -3.05 12.45 7.04
CA GLN A 639 -2.34 11.27 7.52
C GLN A 639 -1.62 11.53 8.85
N ASN A 640 -0.94 12.66 8.96
CA ASN A 640 -0.23 13.05 10.19
C ASN A 640 -1.21 13.35 11.33
N GLU A 641 -2.36 13.98 11.04
CA GLU A 641 -3.42 14.20 12.03
C GLU A 641 -3.99 12.88 12.56
N GLY A 642 -4.30 11.93 11.66
CA GLY A 642 -4.78 10.60 12.03
C GLY A 642 -3.75 9.80 12.85
N ARG A 643 -2.46 9.87 12.47
CA ARG A 643 -1.36 9.26 13.24
C ARG A 643 -1.23 9.88 14.63
N LEU A 644 -1.31 11.21 14.74
CA LEU A 644 -1.29 11.89 16.04
C LEU A 644 -2.48 11.48 16.92
N ALA A 645 -3.67 11.36 16.33
CA ALA A 645 -4.86 10.89 17.04
C ALA A 645 -4.69 9.44 17.53
N ALA A 646 -4.14 8.55 16.70
CA ALA A 646 -3.86 7.16 17.07
C ALA A 646 -2.80 7.08 18.17
N TYR A 647 -1.73 7.86 18.07
CA TYR A 647 -0.66 7.92 19.07
C TYR A 647 -1.16 8.45 20.42
N ALA A 648 -2.03 9.46 20.42
CA ALA A 648 -2.62 10.01 21.63
C ALA A 648 -3.71 9.12 22.25
N ASN A 649 -4.20 8.11 21.53
CA ASN A 649 -5.30 7.28 21.99
C ASN A 649 -4.90 6.44 23.21
N GLY A 650 -5.64 6.56 24.31
CA GLY A 650 -5.37 5.82 25.55
C GLY A 650 -4.20 6.33 26.40
N ARG A 651 -3.46 7.34 25.93
CA ARG A 651 -2.36 7.98 26.67
C ARG A 651 -2.89 9.08 27.60
N THR A 652 -2.31 9.19 28.80
CA THR A 652 -2.70 10.17 29.83
C THR A 652 -1.59 11.15 30.19
N ASP A 653 -0.40 10.92 29.67
CA ASP A 653 0.82 11.71 29.79
C ASP A 653 0.86 12.92 28.84
N LEU A 654 -0.03 12.97 27.84
CA LEU A 654 -0.10 14.03 26.83
C LEU A 654 -1.15 15.09 27.20
N ASP A 655 -0.86 16.37 26.92
CA ASP A 655 -1.82 17.47 27.10
C ASP A 655 -2.94 17.42 26.03
N PRO A 656 -4.21 17.18 26.42
CA PRO A 656 -5.31 17.04 25.45
C PRO A 656 -5.59 18.31 24.64
N ASP A 657 -5.33 19.50 25.20
CA ASP A 657 -5.57 20.77 24.51
C ASP A 657 -4.48 21.03 23.48
N MET A 658 -3.22 20.69 23.81
CA MET A 658 -2.11 20.71 22.85
C MET A 658 -2.38 19.77 21.68
N ILE A 659 -2.78 18.52 21.95
CA ILE A 659 -3.09 17.54 20.89
C ILE A 659 -4.23 18.05 20.00
N ARG A 660 -5.30 18.61 20.58
CA ARG A 660 -6.40 19.18 19.79
C ARG A 660 -5.93 20.33 18.90
N SER A 661 -5.05 21.21 19.43
CA SER A 661 -4.46 22.31 18.68
C SER A 661 -3.59 21.80 17.52
N LEU A 662 -2.69 20.85 17.76
CA LEU A 662 -1.82 20.28 16.74
C LEU A 662 -2.61 19.58 15.64
N ARG A 663 -3.63 18.79 16.01
CA ARG A 663 -4.53 18.15 15.04
C ARG A 663 -5.21 19.18 14.13
N SER A 664 -5.70 20.29 14.71
CA SER A 664 -6.29 21.38 13.93
C SER A 664 -5.27 22.05 13.00
N GLN A 665 -4.03 22.24 13.44
CA GLN A 665 -2.97 22.84 12.62
C GLN A 665 -2.60 21.92 11.44
N LEU A 666 -2.43 20.62 11.69
CA LEU A 666 -2.07 19.63 10.68
C LEU A 666 -3.06 19.55 9.51
N ARG A 667 -4.37 19.77 9.77
CA ARG A 667 -5.40 19.83 8.72
C ARG A 667 -5.30 21.06 7.82
N THR A 668 -4.66 22.13 8.30
CA THR A 668 -4.53 23.41 7.59
C THR A 668 -3.17 23.62 6.96
N VAL A 669 -2.26 22.65 7.06
CA VAL A 669 -0.93 22.75 6.44
C VAL A 669 -1.07 22.71 4.93
N ASP A 670 -0.40 23.63 4.25
CA ASP A 670 -0.35 23.72 2.79
C ASP A 670 0.60 22.67 2.20
N HIS A 671 0.31 21.40 2.45
CA HIS A 671 1.00 20.25 1.87
C HIS A 671 0.07 19.58 0.88
N LEU A 672 0.45 19.58 -0.40
CA LEU A 672 -0.19 18.77 -1.44
C LEU A 672 0.73 17.61 -1.79
N SER A 673 0.19 16.40 -1.88
CA SER A 673 0.99 15.23 -2.27
C SER A 673 0.27 14.36 -3.27
N GLN A 674 1.05 13.72 -4.15
CA GLN A 674 0.51 12.78 -5.11
C GLN A 674 1.57 11.79 -5.60
N ARG A 675 1.17 10.54 -5.81
CA ARG A 675 1.99 9.50 -6.45
C ARG A 675 2.25 9.86 -7.92
N LEU A 676 3.44 9.57 -8.42
CA LEU A 676 3.79 9.60 -9.85
C LEU A 676 3.16 8.42 -10.59
N ASP A 677 1.86 8.19 -10.35
CA ASP A 677 1.13 7.03 -10.82
C ASP A 677 1.20 6.92 -12.35
N GLY A 678 1.55 5.73 -12.82
CA GLY A 678 1.81 5.42 -14.22
C GLY A 678 3.28 5.50 -14.63
N LEU A 679 4.22 5.84 -13.72
CA LEU A 679 5.65 5.85 -14.03
C LEU A 679 6.16 4.44 -14.29
N SER A 680 5.99 3.52 -13.33
CA SER A 680 6.38 2.10 -13.48
C SER A 680 5.62 1.43 -14.61
N ALA A 681 4.35 1.79 -14.81
CA ALA A 681 3.57 1.32 -15.95
C ALA A 681 4.24 1.70 -17.28
N GLN A 682 4.61 2.97 -17.47
CA GLN A 682 5.27 3.45 -18.69
C GLN A 682 6.64 2.81 -18.94
N ILE A 683 7.43 2.60 -17.88
CA ILE A 683 8.71 1.88 -17.94
C ILE A 683 8.50 0.42 -18.40
N SER A 684 7.37 -0.18 -18.03
CA SER A 684 6.93 -1.49 -18.53
C SER A 684 6.07 -1.42 -19.80
N GLN A 685 6.11 -0.33 -20.57
CA GLN A 685 5.34 -0.11 -21.80
C GLN A 685 3.80 -0.19 -21.66
N ARG A 686 3.26 0.29 -20.54
CA ARG A 686 1.82 0.37 -20.28
C ARG A 686 1.42 1.82 -19.98
N ILE A 687 0.19 2.17 -20.29
CA ILE A 687 -0.42 3.47 -19.98
C ILE A 687 -1.62 3.21 -19.07
N THR A 688 -1.62 3.84 -17.90
CA THR A 688 -2.74 3.83 -16.96
C THR A 688 -3.80 4.86 -17.37
N GLY A 689 -5.07 4.60 -17.08
CA GLY A 689 -6.18 5.51 -17.35
C GLY A 689 -7.39 4.86 -18.05
N SER A 690 -8.44 5.65 -18.24
CA SER A 690 -9.71 5.18 -18.82
C SER A 690 -9.55 4.82 -20.30
N GLY A 691 -9.99 3.61 -20.66
CA GLY A 691 -9.99 3.09 -22.02
C GLY A 691 -11.30 2.38 -22.36
N LEU A 692 -11.55 2.17 -23.66
CA LEU A 692 -12.66 1.31 -24.09
C LEU A 692 -12.38 -0.13 -23.68
N ARG A 693 -13.46 -0.84 -23.34
CA ARG A 693 -13.47 -2.30 -23.17
C ARG A 693 -14.06 -2.98 -24.42
N PRO A 694 -13.59 -4.19 -24.79
CA PRO A 694 -14.22 -4.99 -25.83
C PRO A 694 -15.60 -5.48 -25.39
N ASP A 695 -16.52 -5.60 -26.35
CA ASP A 695 -17.85 -6.18 -26.17
C ASP A 695 -17.94 -7.61 -26.75
N GLY A 696 -19.08 -8.27 -26.52
CA GLY A 696 -19.38 -9.59 -27.07
C GLY A 696 -18.41 -10.69 -26.60
N LEU A 697 -18.06 -11.60 -27.52
CA LEU A 697 -17.23 -12.77 -27.20
C LEU A 697 -15.82 -12.38 -26.73
N LEU A 698 -15.20 -11.37 -27.36
CA LEU A 698 -13.88 -10.90 -26.96
C LEU A 698 -13.91 -10.23 -25.59
N GLY A 699 -14.97 -9.46 -25.29
CA GLY A 699 -15.21 -8.91 -23.95
C GLY A 699 -15.30 -10.00 -22.90
N ALA A 700 -16.05 -11.07 -23.18
CA ALA A 700 -16.19 -12.21 -22.26
C ALA A 700 -14.88 -13.00 -22.06
N LEU A 701 -14.03 -13.10 -23.08
CA LEU A 701 -12.71 -13.74 -22.96
C LEU A 701 -11.74 -12.89 -22.16
N ILE A 702 -11.66 -11.59 -22.46
CA ILE A 702 -10.73 -10.66 -21.79
C ILE A 702 -11.12 -10.45 -20.32
N GLY A 703 -12.42 -10.40 -19.99
CA GLY A 703 -12.87 -10.21 -18.60
C GLY A 703 -12.21 -8.98 -17.96
N ASP A 704 -11.63 -9.17 -16.77
CA ASP A 704 -10.95 -8.13 -15.98
C ASP A 704 -9.44 -8.00 -16.31
N GLY A 705 -9.01 -8.55 -17.44
CA GLY A 705 -7.62 -8.47 -17.91
C GLY A 705 -7.21 -7.13 -18.52
N ASP A 706 -8.00 -6.07 -18.40
CA ASP A 706 -7.75 -4.76 -19.00
C ASP A 706 -6.77 -3.89 -18.18
N GLN A 707 -5.65 -4.48 -17.77
CA GLN A 707 -4.63 -3.90 -16.90
C GLN A 707 -3.68 -2.93 -17.66
N GLY A 708 -4.23 -1.82 -18.13
CA GLY A 708 -3.46 -0.75 -18.79
C GLY A 708 -3.28 -0.94 -20.30
N LYS A 709 -3.29 0.18 -21.05
CA LYS A 709 -3.19 0.17 -22.51
C LYS A 709 -1.72 -0.04 -22.94
N PRO A 710 -1.41 -0.86 -23.96
CA PRO A 710 -0.01 -1.06 -24.37
C PRO A 710 0.57 0.19 -25.05
N ARG A 711 1.85 0.47 -24.80
CA ARG A 711 2.70 1.51 -25.44
C ARG A 711 3.77 0.80 -26.30
N PRO A 712 3.45 0.42 -27.54
CA PRO A 712 4.26 -0.48 -28.36
C PRO A 712 5.51 0.15 -29.01
N GLY A 713 5.88 1.39 -28.66
CA GLY A 713 6.93 2.17 -29.33
C GLY A 713 6.54 2.67 -30.73
N ASN A 714 7.49 3.36 -31.38
CA ASN A 714 7.34 3.76 -32.77
C ASN A 714 7.70 2.59 -33.70
N PHE A 715 7.29 2.66 -34.96
CA PHE A 715 7.72 1.73 -35.99
C PHE A 715 8.19 2.51 -37.23
N PRO A 716 9.15 1.96 -38.02
CA PRO A 716 9.60 2.55 -39.27
C PRO A 716 8.44 2.96 -40.19
N GLU A 717 8.41 4.20 -40.66
CA GLU A 717 7.41 4.63 -41.66
C GLU A 717 7.77 4.09 -43.05
N GLU A 718 9.06 3.89 -43.28
CA GLU A 718 9.61 3.43 -44.55
C GLU A 718 10.47 2.16 -44.36
N ASP A 719 10.47 1.26 -45.35
CA ASP A 719 11.18 -0.04 -45.28
C ASP A 719 12.71 0.07 -45.09
N TRP A 720 13.30 1.25 -45.29
CA TRP A 720 14.74 1.51 -45.16
C TRP A 720 15.12 2.12 -43.80
N GLU A 721 14.15 2.49 -42.96
CA GLU A 721 14.39 2.96 -41.60
C GLU A 721 14.61 1.76 -40.67
N ASP A 722 15.57 1.90 -39.76
CA ASP A 722 15.83 0.89 -38.75
C ASP A 722 14.75 0.93 -37.66
N TRP A 723 14.41 -0.24 -37.12
CA TRP A 723 13.54 -0.32 -35.95
C TRP A 723 14.24 0.28 -34.72
N GLU A 724 13.52 1.11 -33.98
CA GLU A 724 13.95 1.54 -32.65
C GLU A 724 14.02 0.34 -31.69
N ASP A 725 14.93 0.42 -30.72
CA ASP A 725 15.00 -0.54 -29.62
C ASP A 725 13.78 -0.41 -28.71
N SER A 726 13.39 -1.52 -28.06
CA SER A 726 12.22 -1.51 -27.19
C SER A 726 12.48 -0.72 -25.90
N ASP A 727 11.52 0.14 -25.53
CA ASP A 727 11.47 0.83 -24.23
C ASP A 727 11.27 -0.10 -23.02
N PHE A 728 10.95 -1.37 -23.25
CA PHE A 728 10.56 -2.29 -22.19
C PHE A 728 11.71 -2.57 -21.21
N GLN A 729 11.46 -2.29 -19.93
CA GLN A 729 12.30 -2.75 -18.83
C GLN A 729 11.54 -3.79 -18.00
N GLU A 730 12.26 -4.79 -17.49
CA GLU A 730 11.69 -5.82 -16.61
C GLU A 730 11.82 -5.47 -15.12
N VAL A 731 12.80 -4.62 -14.79
CA VAL A 731 13.08 -4.11 -13.45
C VAL A 731 13.18 -2.59 -13.53
N ARG A 732 12.60 -1.89 -12.56
CA ARG A 732 12.82 -0.46 -12.37
C ARG A 732 14.16 -0.27 -11.66
N SER A 733 15.23 -0.08 -12.42
CA SER A 733 16.56 0.27 -11.94
C SER A 733 17.15 1.37 -12.81
N GLY A 734 17.34 2.57 -12.25
CA GLY A 734 17.77 3.71 -13.06
C GLY A 734 17.76 5.04 -12.33
N GLN A 735 17.91 6.13 -13.08
CA GLN A 735 17.84 7.50 -12.57
C GLN A 735 16.74 8.28 -13.28
N LEU A 736 16.02 9.08 -12.51
CA LEU A 736 14.94 9.94 -12.96
C LEU A 736 15.40 11.40 -12.91
N GLU A 737 15.19 12.15 -14.00
CA GLU A 737 15.30 13.61 -14.02
C GLU A 737 13.97 14.23 -14.42
N PHE A 738 13.47 15.19 -13.64
CA PHE A 738 12.27 15.94 -14.02
C PHE A 738 12.61 16.94 -15.11
N THR A 739 11.96 16.81 -16.26
CA THR A 739 12.12 17.73 -17.39
C THR A 739 11.12 18.88 -17.31
N ARG A 740 9.91 18.62 -16.78
CA ARG A 740 8.86 19.63 -16.57
C ARG A 740 8.02 19.26 -15.36
N LEU A 741 7.68 20.24 -14.54
CA LEU A 741 6.79 20.09 -13.41
C LEU A 741 5.90 21.32 -13.31
N ALA A 742 4.59 21.14 -13.21
CA ALA A 742 3.66 22.26 -13.13
C ALA A 742 2.44 21.94 -12.26
N VAL A 743 2.07 22.90 -11.41
CA VAL A 743 0.82 22.89 -10.64
C VAL A 743 -0.22 23.65 -11.45
N VAL A 744 -1.32 23.00 -11.82
CA VAL A 744 -2.40 23.58 -12.63
C VAL A 744 -3.66 23.74 -11.79
N ASP A 745 -4.27 24.91 -11.83
CA ASP A 745 -5.50 25.20 -11.11
C ASP A 745 -6.77 24.78 -11.87
N ARG A 746 -7.92 24.92 -11.21
CA ARG A 746 -9.25 24.64 -11.79
C ARG A 746 -9.58 25.42 -13.08
N PHE A 747 -8.96 26.57 -13.33
CA PHE A 747 -9.16 27.40 -14.53
C PHE A 747 -8.09 27.13 -15.61
N GLY A 748 -7.11 26.29 -15.33
CA GLY A 748 -6.00 25.94 -16.21
C GLY A 748 -4.86 26.96 -16.23
N ARG A 749 -4.76 27.86 -15.24
CA ARG A 749 -3.50 28.56 -14.96
C ARG A 749 -2.53 27.56 -14.36
N ALA A 750 -1.26 27.69 -14.70
CA ALA A 750 -0.22 26.84 -14.14
C ALA A 750 1.01 27.62 -13.70
N VAL A 751 1.55 27.18 -12.58
CA VAL A 751 2.87 27.56 -12.07
C VAL A 751 3.83 26.46 -12.49
N ASN A 752 4.76 26.78 -13.39
CA ASN A 752 5.84 25.87 -13.74
C ASN A 752 6.88 25.94 -12.62
N LEU A 753 7.25 24.79 -12.06
CA LEU A 753 8.22 24.69 -10.97
C LEU A 753 9.65 24.47 -11.47
N ILE A 754 9.80 24.19 -12.77
CA ILE A 754 11.09 23.97 -13.43
C ILE A 754 11.22 24.98 -14.56
N ASP A 755 12.03 26.01 -14.33
CA ASP A 755 12.40 26.99 -15.34
C ASP A 755 13.53 26.48 -16.24
N ASN A 756 14.48 25.76 -15.66
CA ASN A 756 15.60 25.14 -16.37
C ASN A 756 15.72 23.66 -15.96
N PRO A 757 15.47 22.70 -16.86
CA PRO A 757 15.62 21.27 -16.58
C PRO A 757 17.03 20.82 -16.19
N ARG A 758 18.04 21.69 -16.34
CA ARG A 758 19.40 21.44 -15.86
C ARG A 758 19.58 21.80 -14.39
N HIS A 759 18.71 22.63 -13.83
CA HIS A 759 18.78 23.11 -12.45
C HIS A 759 17.41 23.01 -11.78
N PHE A 760 17.22 21.92 -11.04
CA PHE A 760 16.03 21.70 -10.22
C PHE A 760 16.46 21.02 -8.92
N ASP A 761 16.50 21.79 -7.84
CA ASP A 761 16.79 21.31 -6.49
C ASP A 761 15.48 20.99 -5.77
N TYR A 762 15.41 19.82 -5.15
CA TYR A 762 14.24 19.33 -4.44
C TYR A 762 14.66 18.33 -3.37
N ALA A 763 13.88 18.27 -2.28
CA ALA A 763 14.18 17.38 -1.15
C ALA A 763 14.06 15.92 -1.57
N LYS A 764 15.05 15.11 -1.18
CA LYS A 764 15.11 13.68 -1.50
C LYS A 764 15.81 12.92 -0.37
N PRO A 765 15.25 11.77 0.08
CA PRO A 765 15.88 10.97 1.12
C PRO A 765 17.15 10.30 0.58
N ASP A 766 18.03 9.87 1.48
CA ASP A 766 19.32 9.21 1.17
C ASP A 766 19.22 7.96 0.28
N THR A 767 18.01 7.41 0.10
CA THR A 767 17.73 6.28 -0.81
C THR A 767 17.55 6.73 -2.26
N PHE A 768 17.19 7.99 -2.50
CA PHE A 768 17.02 8.61 -3.81
C PHE A 768 18.24 9.44 -4.23
N VAL A 769 19.20 9.69 -3.33
CA VAL A 769 20.46 10.37 -3.68
C VAL A 769 21.35 9.39 -4.46
N PRO A 770 21.71 9.70 -5.73
CA PRO A 770 22.62 8.86 -6.50
C PRO A 770 24.05 8.92 -5.94
N ASP A 771 24.76 7.79 -5.96
CA ASP A 771 26.18 7.72 -5.63
C ASP A 771 27.08 8.12 -6.81
N GLU A 772 26.64 7.69 -7.99
CA GLU A 772 27.23 7.98 -9.29
C GLU A 772 26.10 8.49 -10.17
N GLU A 773 26.38 9.35 -11.14
CA GLU A 773 25.36 9.98 -11.98
C GLU A 773 25.53 9.69 -13.46
N VAL A 774 24.42 9.63 -14.17
CA VAL A 774 24.41 9.40 -15.62
C VAL A 774 24.79 10.63 -16.46
N GLY A 775 25.05 11.79 -15.83
CA GLY A 775 25.32 13.08 -16.50
C GLY A 775 26.70 13.67 -16.23
N GLU A 776 27.21 14.51 -17.15
CA GLU A 776 28.57 15.06 -17.09
C GLU A 776 28.71 16.39 -16.30
N ILE A 777 27.62 17.12 -16.00
CA ILE A 777 27.75 18.56 -15.68
C ILE A 777 27.10 19.01 -14.35
N GLU A 778 25.97 18.50 -13.85
CA GLU A 778 25.35 19.03 -12.60
C GLU A 778 24.53 18.00 -11.82
N GLN A 779 24.80 17.90 -10.50
CA GLN A 779 24.55 16.73 -9.65
C GLN A 779 23.15 16.64 -9.03
N ASP A 780 22.56 17.78 -8.70
CA ASP A 780 21.45 17.81 -7.74
C ASP A 780 20.08 17.40 -8.32
N ARG A 781 19.96 17.28 -9.65
CA ARG A 781 18.67 17.07 -10.34
C ARG A 781 18.20 15.60 -10.41
N PHE A 782 19.13 14.64 -10.28
CA PHE A 782 18.82 13.23 -10.43
C PHE A 782 18.29 12.62 -9.13
N ALA A 783 17.31 11.74 -9.28
CA ALA A 783 16.81 10.85 -8.26
C ALA A 783 17.08 9.39 -8.66
N GLN A 784 17.82 8.66 -7.84
CA GLN A 784 18.09 7.24 -8.04
C GLN A 784 16.88 6.39 -7.65
N LEU A 785 16.45 5.52 -8.56
CA LEU A 785 15.44 4.50 -8.32
C LEU A 785 16.16 3.15 -8.24
N SER A 786 16.33 2.64 -7.02
CA SER A 786 16.90 1.31 -6.79
C SER A 786 16.07 0.21 -7.47
N PRO A 787 16.67 -0.94 -7.81
CA PRO A 787 15.99 -2.09 -8.39
C PRO A 787 14.68 -2.44 -7.68
N ARG A 788 13.57 -2.35 -8.41
CA ARG A 788 12.23 -2.77 -7.96
C ARG A 788 11.53 -3.56 -9.06
N LEU A 789 10.77 -4.58 -8.66
CA LEU A 789 9.96 -5.36 -9.59
C LEU A 789 8.86 -4.47 -10.18
N LEU A 790 8.64 -4.60 -11.50
CA LEU A 790 7.54 -3.92 -12.19
C LEU A 790 6.24 -4.72 -12.18
N GLN A 791 6.18 -5.80 -11.39
CA GLN A 791 4.99 -6.61 -11.15
C GLN A 791 5.02 -7.13 -9.71
N PRO A 792 3.87 -7.55 -9.14
CA PRO A 792 3.85 -8.10 -7.79
C PRO A 792 4.73 -9.36 -7.68
N GLY A 793 5.49 -9.43 -6.59
CA GLY A 793 6.36 -10.56 -6.26
C GLY A 793 6.38 -10.83 -4.76
N ARG A 794 6.85 -12.01 -4.33
CA ARG A 794 7.00 -12.34 -2.91
C ARG A 794 8.26 -13.15 -2.65
N LEU A 795 8.81 -12.97 -1.47
CA LEU A 795 9.82 -13.84 -0.90
C LEU A 795 9.11 -14.78 0.05
N THR A 796 8.83 -16.00 -0.38
CA THR A 796 8.27 -17.02 0.51
C THR A 796 9.36 -17.49 1.43
N PHE A 797 9.20 -17.25 2.73
CA PHE A 797 10.08 -17.76 3.78
C PHE A 797 9.20 -18.41 4.84
N HIS A 798 9.20 -19.74 4.90
CA HIS A 798 8.30 -20.47 5.79
C HIS A 798 8.99 -21.72 6.35
N PHE A 799 8.47 -22.20 7.47
CA PHE A 799 8.99 -23.40 8.09
C PHE A 799 8.41 -24.66 7.45
N VAL A 800 9.24 -25.70 7.39
CA VAL A 800 8.84 -27.04 6.93
C VAL A 800 9.21 -28.07 7.99
N ASP A 801 8.49 -29.18 8.01
CA ASP A 801 8.69 -30.27 8.95
C ASP A 801 10.11 -30.84 8.87
N GLY A 802 10.78 -30.94 10.02
CA GLY A 802 12.19 -31.36 10.12
C GLY A 802 12.47 -32.81 9.72
N LYS A 803 11.45 -33.59 9.33
CA LYS A 803 11.60 -34.99 8.89
C LYS A 803 11.06 -35.24 7.49
N THR A 804 9.90 -34.68 7.19
CA THR A 804 9.15 -34.94 5.95
C THR A 804 9.29 -33.81 4.92
N GLY A 805 9.73 -32.61 5.34
CA GLY A 805 9.81 -31.43 4.48
C GLY A 805 8.44 -30.85 4.09
N GLN A 806 7.36 -31.24 4.78
CA GLN A 806 6.02 -30.69 4.54
C GLN A 806 5.86 -29.33 5.21
N GLU A 807 5.20 -28.38 4.55
CA GLU A 807 4.96 -27.02 5.05
C GLU A 807 4.14 -27.03 6.36
N VAL A 808 4.67 -26.37 7.40
CA VAL A 808 4.11 -26.42 8.75
C VAL A 808 2.75 -25.74 8.84
N ASP A 809 2.63 -24.57 8.24
CA ASP A 809 1.46 -23.71 8.33
C ASP A 809 0.19 -24.30 7.72
N VAL A 810 0.32 -25.34 6.91
CA VAL A 810 -0.80 -25.98 6.20
C VAL A 810 -0.90 -27.48 6.46
N THR A 811 0.05 -28.07 7.20
CA THR A 811 0.10 -29.52 7.48
C THR A 811 -0.06 -29.77 8.97
N ALA A 812 -1.18 -30.36 9.37
CA ALA A 812 -1.43 -30.67 10.77
C ALA A 812 -0.39 -31.65 11.35
N GLY A 813 0.23 -31.28 12.48
CA GLY A 813 1.22 -32.10 13.18
C GLY A 813 2.64 -32.05 12.60
N ALA A 814 2.89 -31.23 11.58
CA ALA A 814 4.24 -30.90 11.14
C ALA A 814 4.96 -30.08 12.23
N ASN A 815 6.22 -30.41 12.49
CA ASN A 815 7.03 -29.70 13.48
C ASN A 815 8.34 -29.22 12.82
N PRO A 816 8.62 -27.91 12.81
CA PRO A 816 9.81 -27.38 12.17
C PRO A 816 11.09 -27.64 12.95
N VAL A 817 10.97 -27.93 14.25
CA VAL A 817 12.11 -28.15 15.13
C VAL A 817 12.71 -29.53 14.85
N CYS A 818 13.96 -29.55 14.38
CA CYS A 818 14.76 -30.75 14.21
C CYS A 818 15.36 -31.22 15.54
N ALA A 819 15.86 -30.28 16.34
CA ALA A 819 16.42 -30.52 17.67
C ALA A 819 16.54 -29.21 18.45
N TRP A 820 16.67 -29.31 19.77
CA TRP A 820 17.10 -28.20 20.61
C TRP A 820 18.54 -28.39 21.05
N LEU A 821 19.35 -27.34 20.92
CA LEU A 821 20.75 -27.34 21.28
C LEU A 821 20.97 -26.40 22.47
N ILE A 822 21.68 -26.90 23.48
CA ILE A 822 22.03 -26.12 24.67
C ILE A 822 23.55 -26.11 24.80
N HIS A 823 24.14 -24.91 24.77
CA HIS A 823 25.55 -24.73 25.08
C HIS A 823 25.75 -24.84 26.61
N ASN A 824 26.24 -25.98 27.07
CA ASN A 824 26.52 -26.20 28.49
C ASN A 824 27.92 -25.64 28.82
N ARG A 825 27.95 -24.48 29.49
CA ARG A 825 29.19 -23.79 29.90
C ARG A 825 29.97 -24.56 30.98
N LEU A 826 29.28 -25.33 31.83
CA LEU A 826 29.91 -26.10 32.90
C LEU A 826 30.69 -27.31 32.36
N ASP A 827 30.08 -28.07 31.46
CA ASP A 827 30.68 -29.31 30.91
C ASP A 827 31.52 -29.09 29.65
N GLN A 828 31.55 -27.85 29.14
CA GLN A 828 32.11 -27.50 27.84
C GLN A 828 31.58 -28.38 26.71
N SER A 829 30.26 -28.64 26.73
CA SER A 829 29.58 -29.52 25.77
C SER A 829 28.41 -28.80 25.09
N ILE A 830 27.94 -29.38 23.98
CA ILE A 830 26.67 -28.98 23.37
C ILE A 830 25.69 -30.14 23.58
N ALA A 831 24.69 -29.92 24.43
CA ALA A 831 23.61 -30.88 24.66
C ALA A 831 22.56 -30.77 23.56
N CYS A 832 22.01 -31.92 23.16
CA CYS A 832 21.05 -32.09 22.08
C CYS A 832 19.80 -32.80 22.61
N TYR A 833 18.66 -32.18 22.33
CA TYR A 833 17.33 -32.64 22.72
C TYR A 833 16.46 -32.80 21.47
N GLY A 834 15.49 -33.71 21.52
CA GLY A 834 14.54 -33.93 20.44
C GLY A 834 13.53 -32.77 20.31
N PRO A 835 12.71 -32.76 19.24
CA PRO A 835 11.76 -31.67 18.96
C PRO A 835 10.81 -31.34 20.12
N GLU A 836 10.44 -32.37 20.89
CA GLU A 836 9.52 -32.28 22.04
C GLU A 836 10.25 -32.08 23.39
N GLY A 837 11.55 -31.74 23.37
CA GLY A 837 12.36 -31.53 24.59
C GLY A 837 12.93 -32.80 25.22
N THR A 838 12.86 -33.96 24.53
CA THR A 838 13.41 -35.23 25.03
C THR A 838 14.94 -35.23 25.04
N ALA A 839 15.58 -35.61 26.14
CA ALA A 839 17.05 -35.66 26.23
C ALA A 839 17.64 -36.76 25.31
N LEU A 840 18.52 -36.38 24.37
CA LEU A 840 19.15 -37.32 23.42
C LEU A 840 20.63 -37.56 23.72
N GLY A 841 21.42 -36.52 23.94
CA GLY A 841 22.87 -36.68 24.16
C GLY A 841 23.62 -35.37 24.17
N ASP A 842 24.92 -35.40 24.39
CA ASP A 842 25.80 -34.25 24.23
C ASP A 842 27.03 -34.61 23.40
N ILE A 843 27.59 -33.61 22.75
CA ILE A 843 28.87 -33.69 22.05
C ILE A 843 29.92 -32.86 22.79
N ARG A 844 31.12 -33.42 22.96
CA ARG A 844 32.22 -32.76 23.68
C ARG A 844 33.59 -33.24 23.23
N VAL A 845 34.62 -32.48 23.56
CA VAL A 845 36.00 -32.93 23.45
C VAL A 845 36.30 -33.94 24.57
N VAL A 846 36.83 -35.09 24.19
CA VAL A 846 37.36 -36.13 25.09
C VAL A 846 38.80 -36.45 24.73
N VAL A 847 39.55 -36.89 25.73
CA VAL A 847 40.95 -37.29 25.61
C VAL A 847 41.02 -38.80 25.71
N ASP A 848 41.54 -39.47 24.69
CA ASP A 848 41.76 -40.90 24.71
C ASP A 848 42.94 -41.30 25.64
N ALA A 849 43.11 -42.61 25.89
CA ALA A 849 44.18 -43.11 26.76
C ALA A 849 45.60 -42.81 26.21
N GLY A 850 45.73 -42.42 24.93
CA GLY A 850 46.97 -42.00 24.29
C GLY A 850 47.20 -40.48 24.32
N GLY A 851 46.30 -39.71 24.93
CA GLY A 851 46.38 -38.26 25.02
C GLY A 851 45.87 -37.51 23.78
N ARG A 852 45.23 -38.19 22.82
CA ARG A 852 44.68 -37.56 21.62
C ARG A 852 43.28 -37.02 21.92
N GLN A 853 43.03 -35.77 21.55
CA GLN A 853 41.71 -35.15 21.65
C GLN A 853 40.85 -35.51 20.43
N SER A 854 39.61 -35.94 20.69
CA SER A 854 38.57 -36.10 19.66
C SER A 854 37.24 -35.56 20.17
N VAL A 855 36.36 -35.21 19.25
CA VAL A 855 34.99 -34.81 19.56
C VAL A 855 34.11 -36.06 19.51
N GLU A 856 33.46 -36.42 20.62
CA GLU A 856 32.65 -37.65 20.73
C GLU A 856 31.24 -37.37 21.25
N TRP A 857 30.29 -38.20 20.81
CA TRP A 857 28.91 -38.22 21.29
C TRP A 857 28.78 -39.05 22.56
N ASN A 858 28.00 -38.57 23.52
CA ASN A 858 27.68 -39.30 24.72
C ASN A 858 26.16 -39.25 24.97
N PRO A 859 25.50 -40.37 25.29
CA PRO A 859 24.09 -40.37 25.61
C PRO A 859 23.82 -39.69 26.96
N LEU A 860 22.80 -38.85 27.00
CA LEU A 860 22.24 -38.29 28.23
C LEU A 860 21.41 -39.36 28.99
N PRO A 861 21.18 -39.19 30.30
CA PRO A 861 20.36 -40.10 31.08
C PRO A 861 18.99 -40.36 30.45
N GLY A 862 18.61 -41.64 30.29
CA GLY A 862 17.32 -42.03 29.71
C GLY A 862 17.22 -41.90 28.18
N SER A 863 18.28 -41.50 27.50
CA SER A 863 18.25 -41.31 26.04
C SER A 863 18.05 -42.63 25.27
N PRO A 864 17.19 -42.64 24.23
CA PRO A 864 17.09 -43.75 23.28
C PRO A 864 18.23 -43.77 22.24
N ILE A 865 19.06 -42.72 22.17
CA ILE A 865 20.11 -42.52 21.16
C ILE A 865 21.49 -42.79 21.79
N LEU A 866 22.00 -44.00 21.62
CA LEU A 866 23.26 -44.44 22.25
C LEU A 866 24.50 -44.03 21.45
N ARG A 867 24.38 -44.02 20.12
CA ARG A 867 25.42 -43.55 19.19
C ARG A 867 24.87 -42.39 18.37
N LEU A 868 25.76 -41.50 17.92
CA LEU A 868 25.37 -40.38 17.06
C LEU A 868 24.59 -40.85 15.83
N ASP A 869 25.02 -41.95 15.19
CA ASP A 869 24.37 -42.47 13.99
C ASP A 869 22.95 -43.03 14.23
N ASP A 870 22.58 -43.31 15.48
CA ASP A 870 21.21 -43.70 15.84
C ASP A 870 20.24 -42.49 15.73
N LEU A 871 20.76 -41.26 15.65
CA LEU A 871 19.98 -40.03 15.50
C LEU A 871 19.42 -39.83 14.09
N ALA A 872 20.09 -40.34 13.04
CA ALA A 872 19.71 -40.11 11.64
C ALA A 872 18.24 -40.44 11.30
N PRO A 873 17.65 -41.60 11.70
CA PRO A 873 16.25 -41.91 11.43
C PRO A 873 15.25 -41.12 12.31
N TYR A 874 15.73 -40.50 13.40
CA TYR A 874 14.92 -39.72 14.32
C TYR A 874 14.88 -38.24 13.92
N SER A 875 16.04 -37.63 13.71
CA SER A 875 16.22 -36.24 13.26
C SER A 875 17.40 -36.14 12.29
N PRO A 876 17.16 -36.20 10.96
CA PRO A 876 18.21 -36.27 9.96
C PRO A 876 19.07 -35.00 9.92
N HIS A 877 18.44 -33.82 10.04
CA HIS A 877 19.15 -32.54 10.00
C HIS A 877 19.98 -32.28 11.26
N ALA A 878 19.51 -32.73 12.44
CA ALA A 878 20.32 -32.65 13.67
C ALA A 878 21.52 -33.62 13.62
N HIS A 879 21.34 -34.82 13.07
CA HIS A 879 22.44 -35.75 12.82
C HIS A 879 23.48 -35.17 11.86
N GLY A 880 23.03 -34.59 10.74
CA GLY A 880 23.88 -33.92 9.75
C GLY A 880 24.72 -32.81 10.38
N PHE A 881 24.06 -31.90 11.10
CA PHE A 881 24.71 -30.78 11.77
C PHE A 881 25.80 -31.24 12.77
N LEU A 882 25.46 -32.15 13.69
CA LEU A 882 26.39 -32.66 14.69
C LEU A 882 27.54 -33.49 14.08
N CYS A 883 27.28 -34.21 12.98
CA CYS A 883 28.33 -34.88 12.22
C CYS A 883 29.28 -33.88 11.54
N GLY A 884 28.75 -32.78 11.02
CA GLY A 884 29.51 -31.64 10.50
C GLY A 884 30.48 -31.10 11.54
N VAL A 885 29.95 -30.75 12.73
CA VAL A 885 30.75 -30.27 13.86
C VAL A 885 31.83 -31.28 14.28
N ARG A 886 31.49 -32.58 14.38
CA ARG A 886 32.45 -33.63 14.74
C ARG A 886 33.62 -33.72 13.75
N ARG A 887 33.39 -33.51 12.46
CA ARG A 887 34.42 -33.59 11.41
C ARG A 887 35.47 -32.47 11.51
N GLN A 888 35.11 -31.32 12.09
CA GLN A 888 36.03 -30.20 12.29
C GLN A 888 37.04 -30.44 13.41
N GLY A 889 36.81 -31.45 14.27
CA GLY A 889 37.68 -31.78 15.39
C GLY A 889 37.61 -30.74 16.53
N PRO A 890 38.51 -30.87 17.54
CA PRO A 890 38.42 -30.09 18.78
C PRO A 890 38.47 -28.57 18.56
N ALA A 891 39.36 -28.07 17.70
CA ALA A 891 39.51 -26.64 17.45
C ALA A 891 38.26 -26.03 16.81
N GLY A 892 37.64 -26.71 15.84
CA GLY A 892 36.39 -26.24 15.21
C GLY A 892 35.20 -26.30 16.16
N PHE A 893 35.14 -27.31 17.04
CA PHE A 893 34.12 -27.40 18.08
C PHE A 893 34.23 -26.26 19.11
N ASP A 894 35.45 -25.96 19.56
CA ASP A 894 35.70 -24.86 20.49
C ASP A 894 35.39 -23.50 19.85
N ALA A 895 35.68 -23.33 18.55
CA ALA A 895 35.32 -22.13 17.78
C ALA A 895 33.80 -21.95 17.68
N LEU A 896 33.04 -23.01 17.36
CA LEU A 896 31.57 -22.96 17.35
C LEU A 896 31.03 -22.61 18.73
N ARG A 897 31.56 -23.24 19.78
CA ARG A 897 31.15 -22.96 21.17
C ARG A 897 31.33 -21.49 21.53
N GLN A 898 32.49 -20.91 21.21
CA GLN A 898 32.75 -19.49 21.44
C GLN A 898 31.78 -18.61 20.64
N TYR A 899 31.56 -18.94 19.36
CA TYR A 899 30.63 -18.24 18.50
C TYR A 899 29.20 -18.22 19.05
N LEU A 900 28.70 -19.35 19.58
CA LEU A 900 27.38 -19.43 20.20
C LEU A 900 27.24 -18.48 21.40
N ASP A 901 28.29 -18.38 22.23
CA ASP A 901 28.31 -17.45 23.36
C ASP A 901 28.29 -15.98 22.89
N ASP A 902 29.06 -15.65 21.85
CA ASP A 902 29.13 -14.30 21.28
C ASP A 902 27.79 -13.90 20.63
N ALA A 903 27.17 -14.79 19.86
CA ALA A 903 25.89 -14.56 19.21
C ALA A 903 24.74 -14.35 20.22
N LEU A 904 24.68 -15.18 21.27
CA LEU A 904 23.69 -15.04 22.33
C LEU A 904 23.86 -13.78 23.19
N ALA A 905 25.03 -13.14 23.18
CA ALA A 905 25.24 -11.86 23.85
C ALA A 905 24.66 -10.66 23.07
N VAL A 906 24.49 -10.82 21.75
CA VAL A 906 23.92 -9.78 20.87
C VAL A 906 22.40 -9.91 20.78
N ILE A 907 21.89 -11.13 20.66
CA ILE A 907 20.46 -11.42 20.51
C ILE A 907 19.75 -11.30 21.85
N ASP A 908 18.77 -10.41 21.95
CA ASP A 908 18.02 -10.13 23.19
C ASP A 908 18.95 -9.95 24.40
N PRO A 909 19.70 -8.83 24.48
CA PRO A 909 20.71 -8.61 25.51
C PRO A 909 20.12 -8.50 26.93
N ASP A 910 18.85 -8.12 27.05
CA ASP A 910 18.14 -8.04 28.33
C ASP A 910 17.84 -9.44 28.90
N GLY A 911 17.72 -10.45 28.03
CA GLY A 911 17.58 -11.86 28.39
C GLY A 911 16.23 -12.18 29.07
N PRO A 912 16.02 -13.44 29.50
CA PRO A 912 14.81 -13.80 30.23
C PRO A 912 14.77 -13.18 31.63
N ASP A 913 13.57 -12.87 32.13
CA ASP A 913 13.34 -12.29 33.47
C ASP A 913 14.00 -13.09 34.62
N ASP A 914 14.21 -14.40 34.46
CA ASP A 914 14.90 -15.26 35.43
C ASP A 914 16.38 -15.49 35.06
N THR A 915 17.21 -14.53 35.45
CA THR A 915 18.65 -14.43 35.11
C THR A 915 19.49 -15.55 35.73
N SER A 916 18.99 -16.24 36.75
CA SER A 916 19.76 -17.17 37.58
C SER A 916 19.96 -18.55 36.94
N LEU A 917 18.97 -19.02 36.19
CA LEU A 917 18.99 -20.30 35.49
C LEU A 917 19.76 -20.16 34.15
N ALA A 918 19.39 -19.20 33.30
CA ALA A 918 19.97 -19.02 31.97
C ALA A 918 21.50 -18.88 31.98
N TYR A 919 22.08 -18.32 33.04
CA TYR A 919 23.52 -18.18 33.21
C TYR A 919 24.27 -19.52 33.32
N PHE A 920 23.69 -20.52 33.99
CA PHE A 920 24.30 -21.84 34.22
C PHE A 920 23.93 -22.88 33.16
N PHE A 921 22.69 -22.87 32.68
CA PHE A 921 22.19 -23.89 31.75
C PHE A 921 22.50 -23.55 30.28
N GLY A 922 22.77 -22.28 29.95
CA GLY A 922 22.78 -21.80 28.56
C GLY A 922 21.35 -21.59 28.03
N ARG A 923 21.21 -20.78 26.96
CA ARG A 923 19.91 -20.56 26.31
C ARG A 923 19.60 -21.71 25.35
N PRO A 924 18.37 -22.27 25.34
CA PRO A 924 17.99 -23.28 24.37
C PRO A 924 17.85 -22.68 22.97
N LEU A 925 18.68 -23.14 22.05
CA LEU A 925 18.65 -22.78 20.63
C LEU A 925 17.85 -23.81 19.86
N ALA A 926 16.96 -23.37 18.98
CA ALA A 926 16.21 -24.25 18.11
C ALA A 926 17.00 -24.48 16.81
N LEU A 927 17.22 -25.74 16.46
CA LEU A 927 17.63 -26.14 15.12
C LEU A 927 16.36 -26.45 14.33
N VAL A 928 16.02 -25.63 13.35
CA VAL A 928 14.76 -25.73 12.61
C VAL A 928 14.98 -25.89 11.11
N ARG A 929 13.98 -26.39 10.39
CA ARG A 929 13.99 -26.49 8.93
C ARG A 929 13.05 -25.46 8.31
N ALA A 930 13.53 -24.78 7.28
CA ALA A 930 12.78 -23.79 6.51
C ALA A 930 13.03 -23.94 5.01
N GLU A 931 12.12 -23.39 4.21
CA GLU A 931 12.29 -23.19 2.78
C GLU A 931 12.20 -21.71 2.43
N ILE A 932 13.00 -21.30 1.45
CA ILE A 932 12.98 -19.94 0.91
C ILE A 932 12.91 -19.95 -0.62
N ALA A 933 12.07 -19.10 -1.20
CA ALA A 933 11.97 -18.92 -2.66
C ALA A 933 11.46 -17.53 -3.05
N LEU A 934 11.78 -17.12 -4.27
CA LEU A 934 11.20 -15.94 -4.90
C LEU A 934 10.09 -16.37 -5.86
N GLU A 935 8.95 -15.70 -5.80
CA GLU A 935 7.79 -16.02 -6.62
C GLU A 935 7.19 -14.73 -7.22
N LEU A 936 6.76 -14.79 -8.48
CA LEU A 936 6.02 -13.72 -9.16
C LEU A 936 4.51 -13.98 -9.11
N ASP A 937 3.68 -12.93 -9.10
CA ASP A 937 2.23 -13.07 -9.28
C ASP A 937 1.89 -13.35 -10.75
N GLY A 938 2.11 -14.60 -11.16
CA GLY A 938 1.88 -15.08 -12.52
C GLY A 938 3.11 -14.98 -13.43
N PRO A 939 2.91 -15.15 -14.74
CA PRO A 939 4.00 -15.06 -15.71
C PRO A 939 4.74 -13.73 -15.64
N ALA A 940 6.07 -13.75 -15.83
CA ALA A 940 6.84 -12.51 -15.95
C ALA A 940 6.30 -11.64 -17.10
N ARG A 941 6.18 -10.33 -16.85
CA ARG A 941 5.73 -9.33 -17.83
C ARG A 941 6.64 -9.39 -19.06
N ARG A 942 6.02 -9.17 -20.22
CA ARG A 942 6.70 -9.26 -21.52
C ARG A 942 6.60 -7.95 -22.27
N ASP A 943 7.60 -7.77 -23.14
CA ASP A 943 7.67 -6.69 -24.12
C ASP A 943 6.41 -6.64 -24.99
N VAL A 944 5.87 -5.45 -25.19
CA VAL A 944 4.68 -5.20 -26.02
C VAL A 944 5.01 -4.37 -27.25
N HIS A 945 6.31 -4.21 -27.56
CA HIS A 945 6.77 -3.54 -28.76
C HIS A 945 6.20 -4.17 -30.04
N TRP A 946 5.95 -3.36 -31.07
CA TRP A 946 5.36 -3.82 -32.33
C TRP A 946 6.07 -5.05 -32.93
N ARG A 947 7.40 -5.09 -32.84
CA ARG A 947 8.23 -6.17 -33.40
C ARG A 947 8.11 -7.50 -32.64
N THR A 948 7.76 -7.47 -31.36
CA THR A 948 7.80 -8.63 -30.46
C THR A 948 6.42 -9.07 -29.98
N ILE A 949 5.36 -8.26 -30.17
CA ILE A 949 4.03 -8.51 -29.61
C ILE A 949 3.40 -9.87 -29.99
N PHE A 950 3.72 -10.43 -31.16
CA PHE A 950 3.23 -11.75 -31.58
C PHE A 950 4.11 -12.92 -31.11
N ASP A 951 5.41 -12.68 -30.97
CA ASP A 951 6.45 -13.66 -30.64
C ASP A 951 7.38 -13.05 -29.58
N GLN A 952 6.88 -12.96 -28.34
CA GLN A 952 7.56 -12.25 -27.26
C GLN A 952 8.82 -13.01 -26.80
N PRO A 953 9.95 -12.31 -26.57
CA PRO A 953 11.17 -12.93 -26.06
C PRO A 953 10.97 -13.53 -24.66
N THR A 954 11.87 -14.44 -24.26
CA THR A 954 11.87 -14.96 -22.89
C THR A 954 12.36 -13.85 -21.95
N PRO A 955 11.61 -13.54 -20.88
CA PRO A 955 12.02 -12.53 -19.90
C PRO A 955 13.38 -12.85 -19.27
N LEU A 956 14.23 -11.83 -19.08
CA LEU A 956 15.53 -11.94 -18.42
C LEU A 956 15.41 -12.03 -16.89
N LEU A 957 14.36 -11.44 -16.32
CA LEU A 957 14.08 -11.33 -14.89
C LEU A 957 14.13 -12.67 -14.16
N VAL A 958 13.61 -13.72 -14.80
CA VAL A 958 13.59 -15.07 -14.22
C VAL A 958 14.99 -15.68 -14.12
N GLY A 959 15.95 -15.22 -14.93
CA GLY A 959 17.34 -15.65 -14.91
C GLY A 959 18.26 -14.85 -13.98
N TYR A 960 17.78 -13.75 -13.37
CA TYR A 960 18.59 -12.95 -12.46
C TYR A 960 18.72 -13.60 -11.08
N GLU A 961 19.97 -13.75 -10.62
CA GLU A 961 20.30 -14.27 -9.31
C GLU A 961 20.24 -13.17 -8.24
N TRP A 962 19.17 -13.17 -7.44
CA TRP A 962 18.96 -12.18 -6.39
C TRP A 962 19.61 -12.62 -5.09
N ARG A 963 20.47 -11.77 -4.52
CA ARG A 963 21.08 -12.02 -3.21
C ARG A 963 20.04 -11.90 -2.11
N VAL A 964 20.11 -12.79 -1.13
CA VAL A 964 19.27 -12.78 0.08
C VAL A 964 20.17 -12.81 1.29
N ARG A 965 20.10 -11.77 2.13
CA ARG A 965 20.77 -11.77 3.42
C ARG A 965 19.80 -12.27 4.49
N LEU A 966 20.17 -13.37 5.15
CA LEU A 966 19.46 -13.90 6.31
C LEU A 966 20.12 -13.39 7.59
N GLY A 967 19.31 -12.85 8.49
CA GLY A 967 19.77 -12.28 9.76
C GLY A 967 20.31 -10.86 9.64
N GLU A 968 20.11 -10.08 10.69
CA GLU A 968 20.68 -8.74 10.85
C GLU A 968 21.42 -8.62 12.18
N ALA A 969 22.76 -8.65 12.14
CA ALA A 969 23.59 -8.59 13.33
C ALA A 969 23.45 -7.29 14.14
N SER A 970 23.04 -6.20 13.50
CA SER A 970 22.79 -4.91 14.16
C SER A 970 21.43 -4.84 14.86
N GLN A 971 20.57 -5.83 14.66
CA GLN A 971 19.21 -5.89 15.18
C GLN A 971 19.13 -6.86 16.36
N THR A 972 18.67 -6.38 17.51
CA THR A 972 18.69 -7.17 18.75
C THR A 972 17.55 -8.18 18.84
N ASP A 973 16.46 -8.01 18.08
CA ASP A 973 15.34 -8.93 17.95
C ASP A 973 15.42 -9.83 16.69
N ASP A 974 16.61 -9.93 16.07
CA ASP A 974 16.91 -10.98 15.11
C ASP A 974 17.47 -12.22 15.82
N GLY A 975 16.76 -13.35 15.71
CA GLY A 975 17.08 -14.59 16.39
C GLY A 975 18.11 -15.46 15.69
N LEU A 976 18.60 -15.10 14.50
CA LEU A 976 19.46 -15.98 13.71
C LEU A 976 20.86 -16.10 14.32
N ILE A 977 21.24 -17.33 14.67
CA ILE A 977 22.63 -17.66 15.02
C ILE A 977 23.39 -18.02 13.74
N GLY A 978 22.77 -18.76 12.83
CA GLY A 978 23.36 -19.10 11.55
C GLY A 978 22.56 -20.16 10.80
N TYR A 979 22.97 -20.51 9.59
CA TYR A 979 22.27 -21.47 8.76
C TYR A 979 23.18 -22.41 7.99
N VAL A 980 22.60 -23.56 7.60
CA VAL A 980 23.15 -24.50 6.64
C VAL A 980 22.28 -24.48 5.39
N ARG A 981 22.90 -24.28 4.23
CA ARG A 981 22.24 -24.27 2.92
C ARG A 981 22.28 -25.66 2.30
N ASP A 982 21.15 -26.11 1.73
CA ASP A 982 21.04 -27.31 0.88
C ASP A 982 21.67 -28.57 1.50
N ASP A 983 21.52 -28.72 2.83
CA ASP A 983 22.05 -29.85 3.61
C ASP A 983 23.60 -29.99 3.59
N ASP A 984 24.32 -28.93 3.23
CA ASP A 984 25.79 -28.86 3.29
C ASP A 984 26.31 -28.63 4.72
N TYR A 985 26.21 -29.66 5.56
CA TYR A 985 26.65 -29.59 6.96
C TYR A 985 28.17 -29.47 7.16
N ASP A 986 28.96 -29.37 6.10
CA ASP A 986 30.39 -29.03 6.18
C ASP A 986 30.64 -27.53 6.29
N HIS A 987 29.60 -26.71 6.13
CA HIS A 987 29.69 -25.28 6.23
C HIS A 987 28.50 -24.70 7.01
N PHE A 988 28.78 -23.75 7.88
CA PHE A 988 27.80 -23.05 8.70
C PHE A 988 27.96 -21.55 8.48
N GLU A 989 26.92 -20.94 7.89
CA GLU A 989 26.87 -19.51 7.64
C GLU A 989 26.47 -18.79 8.92
N THR A 990 27.33 -17.90 9.39
CA THR A 990 27.25 -17.22 10.69
C THR A 990 26.74 -15.79 10.54
N ALA A 991 25.78 -15.41 11.39
CA ALA A 991 25.20 -14.06 11.44
C ALA A 991 26.19 -13.00 11.91
N LEU A 992 27.05 -13.32 12.89
CA LEU A 992 28.16 -12.44 13.28
C LEU A 992 29.40 -12.71 12.42
N GLU A 993 30.26 -11.71 12.30
CA GLU A 993 31.52 -11.84 11.56
C GLU A 993 32.45 -12.87 12.24
N THR A 994 32.98 -13.79 11.41
CA THR A 994 33.98 -14.79 11.77
C THR A 994 35.11 -14.80 10.72
N ASN A 995 36.18 -15.57 10.95
CA ASN A 995 37.24 -15.72 9.95
C ASN A 995 36.68 -16.41 8.69
N GLU A 996 36.85 -15.79 7.52
CA GLU A 996 36.21 -16.22 6.26
C GLU A 996 36.61 -17.63 5.76
N ASP A 997 37.73 -18.17 6.24
CA ASP A 997 38.27 -19.47 5.83
C ASP A 997 37.95 -20.58 6.86
N GLY A 998 36.94 -21.43 6.60
CA GLY A 998 36.68 -22.64 7.39
C GLY A 998 35.22 -23.11 7.47
N TYR A 999 34.89 -23.82 8.55
CA TYR A 999 33.54 -24.32 8.86
C TYR A 999 32.54 -23.20 9.12
N LEU A 1000 32.96 -22.19 9.91
CA LEU A 1000 32.17 -20.99 10.19
C LEU A 1000 32.50 -19.96 9.11
N ARG A 1001 31.49 -19.51 8.36
CA ARG A 1001 31.65 -18.51 7.29
C ARG A 1001 30.71 -17.34 7.55
N SER A 1002 31.20 -16.11 7.53
CA SER A 1002 30.35 -14.92 7.71
C SER A 1002 29.34 -14.81 6.57
N ILE A 1003 28.07 -14.58 6.88
CA ILE A 1003 27.01 -14.32 5.86
C ILE A 1003 27.37 -13.08 5.02
N GLY A 1004 28.04 -12.10 5.62
CA GLY A 1004 28.39 -10.83 4.97
C GLY A 1004 27.15 -10.15 4.40
N THR A 1005 27.22 -9.77 3.13
CA THR A 1005 26.10 -9.15 2.39
C THR A 1005 25.13 -10.16 1.77
N GLY A 1006 25.22 -11.45 2.10
CA GLY A 1006 24.33 -12.49 1.55
C GLY A 1006 24.81 -13.09 0.23
N GLU A 1007 26.10 -13.02 -0.09
CA GLU A 1007 26.65 -13.47 -1.38
C GLU A 1007 26.42 -14.95 -1.69
N ARG A 1008 26.29 -15.78 -0.65
CA ARG A 1008 26.16 -17.24 -0.74
C ARG A 1008 24.72 -17.74 -0.81
N LEU A 1009 23.71 -16.88 -0.65
CA LEU A 1009 22.31 -17.24 -0.84
C LEU A 1009 21.74 -16.40 -1.97
N ARG A 1010 21.55 -17.05 -3.13
CA ARG A 1010 21.05 -16.43 -4.35
C ARG A 1010 19.83 -17.19 -4.84
N LEU A 1011 18.75 -16.48 -5.16
CA LEU A 1011 17.47 -17.04 -5.59
C LEU A 1011 17.05 -16.53 -6.98
N LEU A 1012 16.26 -17.33 -7.69
CA LEU A 1012 15.67 -17.04 -9.02
C LEU A 1012 14.13 -17.00 -8.90
N PHE A 1013 13.44 -16.22 -9.73
CA PHE A 1013 11.96 -16.06 -9.70
C PHE A 1013 11.15 -17.25 -10.28
N ASP A 1014 11.84 -18.29 -10.77
CA ASP A 1014 11.29 -19.59 -11.18
C ASP A 1014 12.20 -20.77 -10.73
N GLY A 1015 13.07 -20.50 -9.76
CA GLY A 1015 14.05 -21.45 -9.26
C GLY A 1015 13.46 -22.53 -8.36
N THR A 1016 14.27 -23.55 -8.08
CA THR A 1016 13.96 -24.52 -7.03
C THR A 1016 13.96 -23.84 -5.66
N ARG A 1017 12.97 -24.16 -4.83
CA ARG A 1017 12.96 -23.77 -3.41
C ARG A 1017 14.25 -24.21 -2.74
N THR A 1018 14.90 -23.29 -2.02
CA THR A 1018 16.16 -23.56 -1.34
C THR A 1018 15.86 -24.01 0.08
N GLY A 1019 16.42 -25.15 0.48
CA GLY A 1019 16.21 -25.73 1.79
C GLY A 1019 17.25 -25.22 2.79
N LEU A 1020 16.79 -24.72 3.94
CA LEU A 1020 17.64 -24.13 4.97
C LEU A 1020 17.46 -24.86 6.29
N THR A 1021 18.57 -25.18 6.96
CA THR A 1021 18.57 -25.60 8.35
C THR A 1021 19.09 -24.46 9.20
N LEU A 1022 18.22 -23.80 9.96
CA LEU A 1022 18.53 -22.61 10.75
C LEU A 1022 18.84 -23.01 12.18
N LEU A 1023 19.88 -22.45 12.77
CA LEU A 1023 20.08 -22.41 14.21
C LEU A 1023 19.69 -21.01 14.68
N LEU A 1024 18.75 -20.91 15.60
CA LEU A 1024 18.19 -19.63 16.05
C LEU A 1024 17.80 -19.65 17.53
N ASP A 1025 17.66 -18.46 18.13
CA ASP A 1025 16.92 -18.29 19.38
C ASP A 1025 15.42 -18.14 19.05
N ALA A 1026 14.60 -19.08 19.54
CA ALA A 1026 13.18 -19.17 19.22
C ALA A 1026 12.32 -18.05 19.87
N ARG A 1027 12.93 -17.12 20.61
CA ARG A 1027 12.26 -15.96 21.21
C ARG A 1027 12.30 -14.71 20.32
N ALA A 1028 13.08 -14.74 19.24
CA ALA A 1028 13.24 -13.65 18.29
C ALA A 1028 12.92 -14.12 16.86
N ALA A 1029 12.56 -13.19 15.98
CA ALA A 1029 12.25 -13.50 14.58
C ALA A 1029 13.53 -13.61 13.75
N VAL A 1030 13.50 -14.33 12.62
CA VAL A 1030 14.60 -14.34 11.65
C VAL A 1030 14.20 -13.50 10.45
N HIS A 1031 15.02 -12.52 10.08
CA HIS A 1031 14.73 -11.62 8.97
C HIS A 1031 15.47 -12.05 7.69
N ALA A 1032 14.82 -11.85 6.54
CA ALA A 1032 15.37 -12.08 5.21
C ALA A 1032 15.25 -10.80 4.36
N THR A 1033 16.38 -10.26 3.91
CA THR A 1033 16.44 -8.98 3.18
C THR A 1033 16.98 -9.17 1.76
N THR A 1034 16.27 -8.60 0.78
CA THR A 1034 16.64 -8.62 -0.64
C THR A 1034 16.65 -7.23 -1.29
N ASP A 1035 16.16 -6.20 -0.59
CA ASP A 1035 15.87 -4.83 -1.07
C ASP A 1035 14.80 -4.73 -2.19
N ILE A 1036 14.71 -5.69 -3.11
CA ILE A 1036 13.70 -5.67 -4.19
C ILE A 1036 12.27 -5.92 -3.70
N LEU A 1037 12.12 -6.49 -2.51
CA LEU A 1037 10.88 -6.77 -1.79
C LEU A 1037 11.05 -6.37 -0.32
N PRO A 1038 9.97 -6.10 0.42
CA PRO A 1038 10.04 -5.87 1.86
C PRO A 1038 10.79 -6.98 2.59
N THR A 1039 11.48 -6.64 3.67
CA THR A 1039 12.10 -7.63 4.56
C THR A 1039 11.05 -8.61 5.06
N SER A 1040 11.26 -9.90 4.76
CA SER A 1040 10.41 -10.99 5.27
C SER A 1040 10.91 -11.42 6.65
N GLU A 1041 10.01 -11.85 7.52
CA GLU A 1041 10.34 -12.32 8.86
C GLU A 1041 9.60 -13.62 9.17
N VAL A 1042 10.25 -14.53 9.89
CA VAL A 1042 9.63 -15.75 10.40
C VAL A 1042 9.90 -15.91 11.89
N PHE A 1043 8.91 -16.38 12.63
CA PHE A 1043 9.00 -16.62 14.06
C PHE A 1043 8.57 -18.05 14.38
N VAL A 1044 9.36 -18.79 15.17
CA VAL A 1044 9.00 -20.16 15.54
C VAL A 1044 7.72 -20.15 16.39
N PRO A 1045 6.61 -20.76 15.94
CA PRO A 1045 5.35 -20.70 16.68
C PRO A 1045 5.47 -21.19 18.12
N GLN A 1046 4.82 -20.50 19.06
CA GLN A 1046 4.92 -20.79 20.51
C GLN A 1046 4.49 -22.21 20.87
N GLU A 1047 3.61 -22.83 20.08
CA GLU A 1047 3.19 -24.22 20.28
C GLU A 1047 4.33 -25.24 20.22
N PHE A 1048 5.41 -24.93 19.48
CA PHE A 1048 6.60 -25.77 19.39
C PHE A 1048 7.65 -25.45 20.46
N THR A 1049 7.62 -24.24 21.03
CA THR A 1049 8.63 -23.78 21.99
C THR A 1049 8.23 -24.12 23.43
N ASP A 1050 7.04 -23.72 23.87
CA ASP A 1050 6.63 -23.80 25.28
C ASP A 1050 6.61 -25.23 25.82
N LYS A 1051 6.04 -26.16 25.03
CA LYS A 1051 5.93 -27.57 25.42
C LYS A 1051 7.29 -28.24 25.49
N ALA A 1052 8.17 -27.96 24.52
CA ALA A 1052 9.49 -28.54 24.46
C ALA A 1052 10.37 -28.01 25.59
N VAL A 1053 10.42 -26.69 25.80
CA VAL A 1053 11.22 -26.07 26.86
C VAL A 1053 10.75 -26.52 28.25
N ALA A 1054 9.44 -26.66 28.48
CA ALA A 1054 8.92 -27.18 29.75
C ALA A 1054 9.29 -28.65 30.01
N ALA A 1055 9.47 -29.45 28.96
CA ALA A 1055 9.83 -30.87 29.07
C ALA A 1055 11.35 -31.13 29.22
N MET A 1056 12.20 -30.12 29.00
CA MET A 1056 13.65 -30.29 29.03
C MET A 1056 14.17 -30.51 30.46
N ALA A 1057 14.77 -31.69 30.66
CA ALA A 1057 15.58 -31.99 31.84
C ALA A 1057 17.05 -31.65 31.57
N VAL A 1058 17.67 -30.80 32.38
CA VAL A 1058 19.09 -30.43 32.19
C VAL A 1058 19.98 -31.33 33.04
N ALA A 1059 20.96 -31.97 32.41
CA ALA A 1059 21.84 -32.92 33.06
C ALA A 1059 23.30 -32.44 33.03
N PHE A 1060 23.95 -32.42 34.19
CA PHE A 1060 25.35 -32.05 34.37
C PHE A 1060 26.19 -33.24 34.76
N ARG A 1061 27.37 -33.38 34.18
CA ARG A 1061 28.28 -34.45 34.60
C ARG A 1061 28.86 -34.10 35.96
N ALA A 1062 28.90 -35.10 36.82
CA ALA A 1062 29.48 -34.95 38.13
C ALA A 1062 30.20 -36.22 38.56
N GLY A 1063 31.35 -36.03 39.19
CA GLY A 1063 32.18 -37.09 39.76
C GLY A 1063 33.61 -37.15 39.21
N PRO A 1064 34.45 -38.05 39.74
CA PRO A 1064 34.11 -39.02 40.79
C PRO A 1064 33.86 -38.34 42.14
N MET A 1065 32.69 -38.58 42.73
CA MET A 1065 32.33 -38.05 44.05
C MET A 1065 32.07 -39.17 45.05
N LEU A 1066 32.43 -38.95 46.31
CA LEU A 1066 32.15 -39.89 47.39
C LEU A 1066 30.79 -39.54 48.01
N ALA A 1067 29.76 -40.31 47.73
CA ALA A 1067 28.39 -40.05 48.18
C ALA A 1067 27.75 -41.26 48.86
N TRP A 1068 26.90 -40.98 49.86
CA TRP A 1068 26.10 -41.97 50.58
C TRP A 1068 24.71 -42.09 49.97
N THR A 1069 24.03 -43.19 50.24
CA THR A 1069 22.60 -43.34 49.97
C THR A 1069 21.82 -43.56 51.26
N GLU A 1070 20.72 -42.84 51.39
CA GLU A 1070 19.70 -43.07 52.41
C GLU A 1070 18.62 -43.99 51.82
N PRO A 1071 18.35 -45.15 52.44
CA PRO A 1071 17.35 -46.07 51.94
C PRO A 1071 15.95 -45.47 52.08
N GLY A 1072 15.19 -45.46 50.98
CA GLY A 1072 13.83 -44.93 50.97
C GLY A 1072 12.88 -45.79 51.82
N THR A 1073 12.05 -45.18 52.67
CA THR A 1073 11.07 -45.91 53.52
C THR A 1073 9.95 -46.58 52.73
N SER A 1074 9.71 -46.16 51.48
CA SER A 1074 8.73 -46.75 50.55
C SER A 1074 8.97 -46.34 49.07
N GLY A 1075 10.17 -45.88 48.72
CA GLY A 1075 10.53 -45.30 47.42
C GLY A 1075 12.00 -45.54 47.06
N PRO A 1076 12.52 -44.97 45.96
CA PRO A 1076 13.93 -45.14 45.55
C PRO A 1076 14.89 -44.58 46.61
N ASP A 1077 16.08 -45.17 46.69
CA ASP A 1077 17.18 -44.67 47.54
C ASP A 1077 17.52 -43.22 47.18
N THR A 1078 17.79 -42.38 48.18
CA THR A 1078 18.14 -40.96 47.98
C THR A 1078 19.66 -40.79 48.07
N VAL A 1079 20.27 -40.12 47.09
CA VAL A 1079 21.71 -39.82 47.08
C VAL A 1079 21.96 -38.53 47.87
N LEU A 1080 22.84 -38.63 48.86
CA LEU A 1080 23.23 -37.50 49.71
C LEU A 1080 24.46 -36.81 49.10
N ALA A 1081 24.21 -35.74 48.36
CA ALA A 1081 25.22 -34.95 47.65
C ALA A 1081 24.78 -33.48 47.54
N PRO A 1082 25.72 -32.52 47.57
CA PRO A 1082 25.39 -31.11 47.40
C PRO A 1082 24.84 -30.87 45.97
N HIS A 1083 23.79 -30.07 45.88
CA HIS A 1083 23.24 -29.53 44.63
C HIS A 1083 23.09 -28.01 44.75
N PRO A 1084 22.98 -27.26 43.64
CA PRO A 1084 22.77 -25.82 43.67
C PRO A 1084 21.52 -25.45 44.48
N ALA A 1085 21.65 -24.52 45.43
CA ALA A 1085 20.55 -24.08 46.29
C ALA A 1085 19.71 -22.94 45.68
N THR A 1086 20.25 -22.26 44.67
CA THR A 1086 19.65 -21.08 44.03
C THR A 1086 18.65 -21.42 42.93
N VAL A 1087 18.50 -22.69 42.58
CA VAL A 1087 17.70 -23.16 41.44
C VAL A 1087 16.54 -24.00 41.94
N THR A 1088 15.32 -23.56 41.65
CA THR A 1088 14.07 -24.24 41.96
C THR A 1088 13.77 -25.33 40.93
N GLY A 1089 13.45 -26.54 41.41
CA GLY A 1089 13.17 -27.72 40.59
C GLY A 1089 13.52 -29.01 41.35
N ASN A 1090 13.32 -30.16 40.71
CA ASN A 1090 13.61 -31.46 41.30
C ASN A 1090 15.00 -31.95 40.89
N TRP A 1091 15.92 -32.04 41.86
CA TRP A 1091 17.27 -32.54 41.63
C TRP A 1091 17.34 -34.06 41.80
N SER A 1092 17.88 -34.76 40.80
CA SER A 1092 18.12 -36.20 40.83
C SER A 1092 19.54 -36.57 40.37
N TRP A 1093 20.03 -37.71 40.85
CA TRP A 1093 21.31 -38.31 40.49
C TRP A 1093 21.05 -39.48 39.55
N SER A 1094 21.63 -39.45 38.36
CA SER A 1094 21.58 -40.59 37.43
C SER A 1094 22.98 -41.12 37.16
N GLU A 1095 23.19 -42.41 37.35
CA GLU A 1095 24.47 -43.07 37.05
C GLU A 1095 24.24 -44.26 36.12
N LYS A 1096 25.26 -44.58 35.32
CA LYS A 1096 25.17 -45.67 34.35
C LYS A 1096 25.36 -47.01 35.06
N ASP A 1097 24.34 -47.87 35.01
CA ASP A 1097 24.39 -49.27 35.46
C ASP A 1097 24.09 -50.21 34.28
N GLY A 1098 25.15 -50.78 33.70
CA GLY A 1098 25.06 -51.49 32.42
C GLY A 1098 24.57 -50.57 31.29
N ASP A 1099 23.44 -50.93 30.66
CA ASP A 1099 22.75 -50.15 29.64
C ASP A 1099 21.57 -49.32 30.20
N THR A 1100 21.40 -49.29 31.53
CA THR A 1100 20.33 -48.55 32.18
C THR A 1100 20.85 -47.31 32.91
N TRP A 1101 19.98 -46.30 33.03
CA TRP A 1101 20.23 -45.05 33.74
C TRP A 1101 19.27 -44.94 34.93
N PRO A 1102 19.48 -45.68 36.03
CA PRO A 1102 18.72 -45.47 37.25
C PRO A 1102 18.86 -44.01 37.70
N SER A 1103 17.73 -43.41 38.09
CA SER A 1103 17.67 -42.07 38.68
C SER A 1103 17.27 -42.16 40.14
N TYR A 1104 17.99 -41.43 40.99
CA TYR A 1104 17.85 -41.40 42.44
C TYR A 1104 17.58 -39.97 42.88
N PRO A 1105 16.59 -39.69 43.75
CA PRO A 1105 16.41 -38.35 44.30
C PRO A 1105 17.68 -37.85 45.00
N MET A 1106 17.97 -36.54 44.93
CA MET A 1106 19.09 -35.95 45.65
C MET A 1106 18.62 -35.15 46.87
N SER A 1107 19.42 -35.16 47.92
CA SER A 1107 19.26 -34.23 49.05
C SER A 1107 20.61 -33.80 49.62
N THR A 1108 20.65 -32.59 50.18
CA THR A 1108 21.86 -32.06 50.81
C THR A 1108 22.22 -32.84 52.08
N PRO A 1109 23.47 -33.26 52.27
CA PRO A 1109 23.91 -33.94 53.49
C PRO A 1109 23.70 -33.06 54.73
N ASP A 1110 23.05 -33.59 55.77
CA ASP A 1110 22.97 -32.90 57.09
C ASP A 1110 24.35 -32.95 57.78
N PRO A 1111 25.01 -31.80 58.04
CA PRO A 1111 26.30 -31.76 58.73
C PRO A 1111 26.25 -32.34 60.15
N ALA A 1112 25.07 -32.40 60.78
CA ALA A 1112 24.85 -32.89 62.14
C ALA A 1112 24.53 -34.39 62.21
N ALA A 1113 24.19 -35.04 61.09
CA ALA A 1113 23.85 -36.45 61.05
C ALA A 1113 25.09 -37.33 61.27
N ARG A 1114 25.10 -38.13 62.35
CA ARG A 1114 26.10 -39.20 62.55
C ARG A 1114 25.64 -40.45 61.80
N TRP A 1115 26.30 -40.70 60.68
CA TRP A 1115 25.99 -41.71 59.67
C TRP A 1115 25.95 -43.15 60.22
N GLN A 1116 24.75 -43.75 60.21
CA GLN A 1116 24.47 -45.11 60.66
C GLN A 1116 24.45 -46.08 59.45
N GLY A 1117 25.52 -46.85 59.25
CA GLY A 1117 25.44 -48.17 58.60
C GLY A 1117 25.64 -48.31 57.08
N THR A 1118 25.55 -47.25 56.26
CA THR A 1118 25.84 -47.34 54.81
C THR A 1118 27.25 -46.85 54.47
N ARG A 1119 28.00 -47.65 53.69
CA ARG A 1119 29.34 -47.27 53.22
C ARG A 1119 29.20 -46.31 52.03
N PRO A 1120 29.92 -45.17 52.01
CA PRO A 1120 29.89 -44.28 50.87
C PRO A 1120 30.50 -44.98 49.64
N ARG A 1121 29.95 -44.69 48.46
CA ARG A 1121 30.45 -45.20 47.18
C ARG A 1121 31.06 -44.05 46.37
N ILE A 1122 32.11 -44.36 45.61
CA ILE A 1122 32.56 -43.45 44.56
C ILE A 1122 31.54 -43.58 43.42
N ARG A 1123 30.90 -42.46 43.09
CA ARG A 1123 29.87 -42.35 42.06
C ARG A 1123 30.33 -41.39 40.97
N THR A 1124 30.05 -41.75 39.72
CA THR A 1124 30.28 -40.91 38.54
C THR A 1124 29.03 -41.03 37.68
N GLY A 1125 28.44 -39.89 37.34
CA GLY A 1125 27.14 -39.85 36.68
C GLY A 1125 26.74 -38.43 36.32
N PHE A 1126 25.44 -38.18 36.34
CA PHE A 1126 24.82 -36.90 36.06
C PHE A 1126 23.98 -36.43 37.24
N VAL A 1127 24.05 -35.13 37.51
CA VAL A 1127 23.07 -34.40 38.31
C VAL A 1127 22.04 -33.84 37.32
N VAL A 1128 20.79 -34.28 37.44
CA VAL A 1128 19.68 -33.91 36.55
C VAL A 1128 18.74 -32.97 37.29
N LEU A 1129 18.36 -31.89 36.62
CA LEU A 1129 17.34 -30.95 37.06
C LEU A 1129 16.09 -31.14 36.20
N ASP A 1130 15.01 -31.57 36.86
CA ASP A 1130 13.69 -31.69 36.26
C ASP A 1130 12.77 -30.54 36.71
N ASP A 1131 11.76 -30.20 35.90
CA ASP A 1131 10.70 -29.23 36.22
C ASP A 1131 11.20 -27.80 36.55
N ALA A 1132 12.31 -27.38 35.92
CA ALA A 1132 12.89 -26.06 36.13
C ALA A 1132 11.94 -24.92 35.70
N ALA A 1133 11.20 -25.10 34.61
CA ALA A 1133 10.29 -24.10 34.04
C ALA A 1133 8.92 -24.04 34.76
N GLY A 1134 8.45 -25.17 35.32
CA GLY A 1134 7.21 -25.18 36.12
C GLY A 1134 7.40 -24.53 37.47
N ALA A 1135 8.54 -24.78 38.12
CA ALA A 1135 8.86 -24.24 39.44
C ALA A 1135 9.12 -22.71 39.44
N SER A 1136 9.59 -22.13 38.32
CA SER A 1136 9.78 -20.68 38.18
C SER A 1136 8.45 -19.93 37.98
N ARG A 1137 7.45 -20.55 37.32
CA ARG A 1137 6.09 -19.98 37.17
C ARG A 1137 5.29 -19.92 38.47
N GLU A 1138 5.51 -20.85 39.42
CA GLU A 1138 4.85 -20.81 40.73
C GLU A 1138 5.46 -19.77 41.69
N GLY A 1139 6.68 -19.28 41.41
CA GLY A 1139 7.39 -18.32 42.24
C GLY A 1139 6.88 -16.87 42.11
N THR A 1140 6.25 -16.52 40.99
CA THR A 1140 5.70 -15.18 40.72
C THR A 1140 4.29 -14.96 41.26
N ASP A 1141 3.63 -16.01 41.78
CA ASP A 1141 2.23 -15.97 42.25
C ASP A 1141 2.10 -15.94 43.79
N ARG A 1142 3.16 -15.52 44.50
CA ARG A 1142 3.06 -15.16 45.93
C ARG A 1142 3.08 -13.63 46.10
N PRO A 1143 2.06 -13.04 46.74
CA PRO A 1143 1.86 -11.59 46.82
C PRO A 1143 2.94 -10.85 47.62
#